data_AF-A0A1A8ZT10-F1
#
_entry.id   AF-A0A1A8ZT10-F1
#
_cell.length_a   1.000
_cell.length_b   1.000
_cell.length_c   1.000
_cell.angle_alpha   90.00
_cell.angle_beta   90.00
_cell.angle_gamma   90.00
#
_symmetry.space_group_name_H-M   'P 1'
#
loop_
_entity.id
_entity.type
_entity.pdbx_description
1 polymer ?
#
loop_
_entity_poly.entity_id
_entity_poly.type
_entity_poly.pdbx_seq_one_letter_code
_entity_poly.pdbx_strand_id
1 'polypeptide(L)'
;MLATLGYRIPAEHVTDLLGQVTAYPWGDDFAGAWQRLPRTPRRGGAPATPPYRQLLTGLAAVHGQPVRIIDDWQLSDDDRAAGIKGMILTSDPIDPFRLTMCLRTFERQLRKGEDLNTLAPALPSADTTRAFRDHITVAESGTATAPGWLFDSATWAIMARVGSRKLALDDNGPYLALRMDTDGSLLAWDELVSNQWGADYTGYAMLRVTARIITLPRVPDLAVVFDAHLSRINNQWRGSKNAWIERDKPELPVLRVPVKNVPPKTDGGRWTTEVANHAAAIAQACGMERLDLDQDLPPRPGRTRPLVPGPRVHPVGKGPGARLMLRLAEHIARTCPHLEPLEWAKDKHTKVKTPRRQVLTDPKDKGTETTLLVTPDIITGAVAAAGSHRLRLLCLYATSAARHRMVKQLAAIASATATALDDQAVDVHPGLVVSFHRVPELLEHGNRDRVALASDIEVIAKQETGAVVAWVETEYDPKTGKATDDAKNPVRRLLSRLDITAQFLATPPPPTTTTAPRRQPVKATTATTAKADHPAMAAAADLLLRTTGVLHPDLARDILRDFLDGTGHSSVHLVGLHSRLQHSAVDGTAPKLVITATAIHAHQDPHRFWQVRMWSDTANRWVPQPAGIAHFHAGPIGSAQHGRRGAKAVQTRLHVESILDALPAGPVVIMVDAAALRSIYPGLQNHQFAVGALPAVSLTAQRDVAIVRCNTSREVPRPVHRHGGHQPGDPRQPAAPDRYVYQLASSNVWLFPKSSRIYRAKGGSIGARYAPWTLPDNLRHLLKDDWHAYTGTEIAVPQAGIWSERALVLLTARLCDHTITWDDRTLAPMPLHLAIRADLTHPDYRTDDEEANA
;
A
#
# COMPACT_ATOMS: atom_id res chain seq x y z
N MET A 1 -4.15 -27.98 0.09
CA MET A 1 -4.69 -26.87 0.89
C MET A 1 -3.63 -25.79 1.03
N LEU A 2 -4.05 -24.53 1.17
CA LEU A 2 -3.17 -23.41 1.50
C LEU A 2 -3.53 -22.89 2.90
N ALA A 3 -2.57 -22.89 3.81
CA ALA A 3 -2.72 -22.30 5.13
C ALA A 3 -2.45 -20.79 5.07
N THR A 4 -3.23 -20.01 5.83
CA THR A 4 -3.12 -18.55 5.90
C THR A 4 -3.20 -18.07 7.36
N LEU A 5 -2.85 -16.81 7.61
CA LEU A 5 -3.12 -16.12 8.88
C LEU A 5 -4.55 -15.55 8.96
N GLY A 6 -5.53 -16.29 8.46
CA GLY A 6 -6.94 -15.93 8.54
C GLY A 6 -7.74 -17.06 9.16
N TYR A 7 -8.62 -16.71 10.10
CA TYR A 7 -9.41 -17.67 10.86
C TYR A 7 -10.88 -17.22 10.93
N ARG A 8 -11.79 -18.16 10.80
CA ARG A 8 -13.22 -17.98 11.08
C ARG A 8 -13.43 -17.92 12.59
N ILE A 9 -14.40 -17.12 13.01
CA ILE A 9 -14.91 -17.05 14.38
C ILE A 9 -16.30 -17.68 14.36
N PRO A 10 -16.44 -18.98 14.69
CA PRO A 10 -17.72 -19.64 14.68
C PRO A 10 -18.73 -18.94 15.58
N ALA A 11 -19.97 -18.84 15.11
CA ALA A 11 -21.09 -18.19 15.79
C ALA A 11 -21.22 -18.59 17.27
N GLU A 12 -21.07 -19.88 17.58
CA GLU A 12 -21.16 -20.49 18.89
C GLU A 12 -20.02 -20.09 19.85
N HIS A 13 -18.87 -19.67 19.31
CA HIS A 13 -17.69 -19.30 20.07
C HIS A 13 -17.45 -17.79 20.14
N VAL A 14 -18.34 -16.98 19.56
CA VAL A 14 -18.24 -15.50 19.57
C VAL A 14 -18.12 -14.96 21.00
N THR A 15 -18.97 -15.43 21.91
CA THR A 15 -18.97 -14.97 23.31
C THR A 15 -17.66 -15.32 24.01
N ASP A 16 -17.13 -16.52 23.80
CA ASP A 16 -15.86 -16.96 24.43
C ASP A 16 -14.62 -16.29 23.81
N LEU A 17 -14.67 -16.01 22.51
CA LEU A 17 -13.55 -15.45 21.74
C LEU A 17 -13.45 -13.94 21.86
N LEU A 18 -14.58 -13.23 21.71
CA LEU A 18 -14.64 -11.78 21.67
C LEU A 18 -15.09 -11.18 23.00
N GLY A 19 -15.93 -11.89 23.76
CA GLY A 19 -16.46 -11.41 25.03
C GLY A 19 -17.41 -10.23 24.87
N GLN A 20 -17.12 -9.17 25.61
CA GLN A 20 -17.97 -8.01 25.76
C GLN A 20 -17.13 -6.74 25.81
N VAL A 21 -17.77 -5.58 25.62
CA VAL A 21 -17.13 -4.27 25.66
C VAL A 21 -17.89 -3.34 26.61
N THR A 22 -17.17 -2.49 27.34
CA THR A 22 -17.80 -1.43 28.13
C THR A 22 -17.95 -0.19 27.26
N ALA A 23 -19.16 0.35 27.18
CA ALA A 23 -19.49 1.51 26.37
C ALA A 23 -19.92 2.69 27.25
N TYR A 24 -19.47 3.89 26.90
CA TYR A 24 -19.93 5.16 27.46
C TYR A 24 -20.57 5.95 26.33
N PRO A 25 -21.86 5.71 26.01
CA PRO A 25 -22.55 6.42 24.95
C PRO A 25 -22.82 7.87 25.36
N TRP A 26 -22.87 8.77 24.40
CA TRP A 26 -23.26 10.16 24.66
C TRP A 26 -24.29 10.68 23.65
N GLY A 27 -25.15 11.58 24.13
CA GLY A 27 -26.18 12.25 23.33
C GLY A 27 -25.82 13.69 22.97
N ASP A 28 -26.85 14.50 22.73
CA ASP A 28 -26.70 15.89 22.26
C ASP A 28 -25.98 16.81 23.25
N ASP A 29 -26.09 16.58 24.57
CA ASP A 29 -25.43 17.40 25.59
C ASP A 29 -23.90 17.35 25.48
N PHE A 30 -23.35 16.14 25.42
CA PHE A 30 -21.90 15.96 25.22
C PHE A 30 -21.49 16.45 23.84
N ALA A 31 -22.28 16.15 22.79
CA ALA A 31 -21.98 16.61 21.44
C ALA A 31 -21.94 18.15 21.36
N GLY A 32 -22.87 18.83 22.04
CA GLY A 32 -22.91 20.28 22.15
C GLY A 32 -21.77 20.86 22.98
N ALA A 33 -21.40 20.22 24.10
CA ALA A 33 -20.21 20.60 24.87
C ALA A 33 -18.93 20.42 24.04
N TRP A 34 -18.81 19.30 23.32
CA TRP A 34 -17.71 18.97 22.42
C TRP A 34 -17.56 19.98 21.29
N GLN A 35 -18.67 20.39 20.68
CA GLN A 35 -18.66 21.41 19.61
C GLN A 35 -18.23 22.80 20.09
N ARG A 36 -18.49 23.13 21.36
CA ARG A 36 -18.10 24.39 22.03
C ARG A 36 -16.66 24.41 22.54
N LEU A 37 -15.92 23.30 22.45
CA LEU A 37 -14.52 23.27 22.87
C LEU A 37 -13.69 24.24 22.02
N PRO A 38 -12.71 24.94 22.61
CA PRO A 38 -11.78 25.77 21.85
C PRO A 38 -11.09 24.89 20.82
N ARG A 39 -11.25 25.24 19.56
CA ARG A 39 -10.60 24.50 18.49
C ARG A 39 -9.25 25.15 18.22
N THR A 40 -8.16 24.40 18.38
CA THR A 40 -6.82 24.92 18.10
C THR A 40 -6.66 25.14 16.60
N PRO A 41 -6.49 26.38 16.11
CA PRO A 41 -6.33 26.63 14.68
C PRO A 41 -5.17 25.78 14.15
N ARG A 42 -5.44 24.96 13.11
CA ARG A 42 -4.33 24.42 12.33
C ARG A 42 -3.64 25.58 11.61
N ARG A 43 -2.32 25.49 11.41
CA ARG A 43 -1.60 26.48 10.59
C ARG A 43 -2.32 26.62 9.25
N GLY A 44 -2.70 27.84 8.86
CA GLY A 44 -3.33 28.09 7.56
C GLY A 44 -4.85 28.24 7.53
N GLY A 45 -5.53 28.44 8.67
CA GLY A 45 -6.94 28.88 8.68
C GLY A 45 -7.98 27.77 8.48
N ALA A 46 -7.57 26.49 8.51
CA ALA A 46 -8.47 25.36 8.43
C ALA A 46 -9.41 25.28 9.66
N PRO A 47 -10.63 24.72 9.51
CA PRO A 47 -11.42 24.31 10.65
C PRO A 47 -10.60 23.34 11.48
N ALA A 48 -10.37 23.73 12.72
CA ALA A 48 -9.58 22.97 13.65
C ALA A 48 -10.23 21.61 13.92
N THR A 49 -9.46 20.54 13.70
CA THR A 49 -9.94 19.16 13.94
C THR A 49 -10.21 18.99 15.43
N PRO A 50 -11.36 18.43 15.82
CA PRO A 50 -11.59 18.07 17.21
C PRO A 50 -10.42 17.21 17.71
N PRO A 51 -9.86 17.48 18.90
CA PRO A 51 -8.68 16.80 19.41
C PRO A 51 -8.97 15.37 19.91
N TYR A 52 -9.81 14.61 19.18
CA TYR A 52 -10.18 13.25 19.51
C TYR A 52 -8.95 12.37 19.79
N ARG A 53 -7.95 12.39 18.90
CA ARG A 53 -6.73 11.60 19.08
C ARG A 53 -5.95 11.97 20.35
N GLN A 54 -6.07 13.22 20.81
CA GLN A 54 -5.44 13.69 22.05
C GLN A 54 -6.18 13.13 23.27
N LEU A 55 -7.51 13.19 23.27
CA LEU A 55 -8.33 12.59 24.32
C LEU A 55 -8.14 11.07 24.38
N LEU A 56 -8.14 10.39 23.23
CA LEU A 56 -7.93 8.94 23.12
C LEU A 56 -6.64 8.49 23.81
N THR A 57 -5.53 9.18 23.54
CA THR A 57 -4.23 8.83 24.13
C THR A 57 -4.23 9.10 25.64
N GLY A 58 -4.89 10.18 26.09
CA GLY A 58 -5.08 10.49 27.51
C GLY A 58 -5.89 9.41 28.23
N LEU A 59 -7.03 9.01 27.65
CA LEU A 59 -7.87 7.92 28.17
C LEU A 59 -7.09 6.60 28.23
N ALA A 60 -6.36 6.25 27.17
CA ALA A 60 -5.52 5.04 27.17
C ALA A 60 -4.41 5.10 28.22
N ALA A 61 -3.79 6.26 28.44
CA ALA A 61 -2.79 6.46 29.49
C ALA A 61 -3.38 6.34 30.91
N VAL A 62 -4.63 6.77 31.12
CA VAL A 62 -5.30 6.71 32.42
C VAL A 62 -5.87 5.31 32.70
N HIS A 63 -6.53 4.72 31.70
CA HIS A 63 -7.13 3.40 31.79
C HIS A 63 -6.07 2.29 31.85
N GLY A 64 -4.97 2.45 31.11
CA GLY A 64 -3.93 1.43 31.01
C GLY A 64 -4.26 0.28 30.05
N GLN A 65 -5.42 0.30 29.41
CA GLN A 65 -5.82 -0.66 28.37
C GLN A 65 -6.17 0.08 27.07
N PRO A 66 -6.34 -0.64 25.95
CA PRO A 66 -6.84 -0.05 24.71
C PRO A 66 -8.18 0.67 24.90
N VAL A 67 -8.31 1.84 24.26
CA VAL A 67 -9.54 2.64 24.23
C VAL A 67 -9.89 2.93 22.76
N ARG A 68 -11.17 3.11 22.45
CA ARG A 68 -11.65 3.74 21.19
C ARG A 68 -12.69 4.80 21.51
N ILE A 69 -12.76 5.83 20.69
CA ILE A 69 -13.91 6.73 20.63
C ILE A 69 -14.49 6.58 19.24
N ILE A 70 -15.79 6.41 19.20
CA ILE A 70 -16.57 6.03 18.03
C ILE A 70 -17.49 7.20 17.71
N ASP A 71 -17.47 7.64 16.47
CA ASP A 71 -18.33 8.69 15.95
C ASP A 71 -19.60 8.11 15.30
N ASP A 72 -20.59 8.98 15.07
CA ASP A 72 -21.91 8.69 14.49
C ASP A 72 -21.92 7.73 13.27
N TRP A 73 -20.93 7.80 12.39
CA TRP A 73 -20.89 6.94 11.19
C TRP A 73 -20.56 5.47 11.46
N GLN A 74 -20.05 5.14 12.65
CA GLN A 74 -19.71 3.78 13.08
C GLN A 74 -20.78 3.15 13.99
N LEU A 75 -21.77 3.95 14.40
CA LEU A 75 -22.89 3.51 15.22
C LEU A 75 -23.83 2.59 14.42
N SER A 76 -24.55 1.73 15.13
CA SER A 76 -25.68 1.00 14.55
C SER A 76 -26.85 1.94 14.26
N ASP A 77 -27.81 1.49 13.44
CA ASP A 77 -29.07 2.22 13.25
C ASP A 77 -29.86 2.35 14.56
N ASP A 78 -29.85 1.30 15.38
CA ASP A 78 -30.51 1.30 16.69
C ASP A 78 -29.87 2.31 17.66
N ASP A 79 -28.53 2.38 17.71
CA ASP A 79 -27.82 3.38 18.51
C ASP A 79 -28.23 4.80 18.09
N ARG A 80 -28.30 5.06 16.78
CA ARG A 80 -28.70 6.37 16.24
C ARG A 80 -30.17 6.68 16.55
N ALA A 81 -31.05 5.69 16.43
CA ALA A 81 -32.47 5.82 16.77
C ALA A 81 -32.66 6.10 18.27
N ALA A 82 -31.80 5.55 19.13
CA ALA A 82 -31.75 5.84 20.56
C ALA A 82 -31.15 7.22 20.90
N GLY A 83 -30.78 8.04 19.90
CA GLY A 83 -30.24 9.39 20.10
C GLY A 83 -28.75 9.43 20.44
N ILE A 84 -28.04 8.30 20.36
CA ILE A 84 -26.60 8.23 20.60
C ILE A 84 -25.87 8.93 19.44
N LYS A 85 -24.95 9.83 19.77
CA LYS A 85 -24.09 10.57 18.82
C LYS A 85 -22.67 10.04 18.73
N GLY A 86 -22.28 9.21 19.69
CA GLY A 86 -21.02 8.47 19.72
C GLY A 86 -20.81 7.76 21.06
N MET A 87 -19.69 7.04 21.19
CA MET A 87 -19.37 6.27 22.39
C MET A 87 -17.86 6.15 22.64
N ILE A 88 -17.44 6.10 23.92
CA ILE A 88 -16.11 5.61 24.31
C ILE A 88 -16.23 4.11 24.58
N LEU A 89 -15.31 3.32 24.03
CA LEU A 89 -15.23 1.88 24.23
C LEU A 89 -13.96 1.49 24.97
N THR A 90 -14.11 0.61 25.95
CA THR A 90 -13.02 0.03 26.75
C THR A 90 -13.21 -1.46 26.99
N SER A 91 -12.13 -2.18 27.29
CA SER A 91 -12.20 -3.61 27.67
C SER A 91 -12.96 -3.83 28.97
N ASP A 92 -12.86 -2.88 29.88
CA ASP A 92 -13.42 -2.91 31.23
C ASP A 92 -13.72 -1.48 31.71
N PRO A 93 -14.55 -1.31 32.74
CA PRO A 93 -14.91 0.03 33.23
C PRO A 93 -13.68 0.84 33.68
N ILE A 94 -13.56 2.06 33.17
CA ILE A 94 -12.65 3.07 33.70
C ILE A 94 -13.16 3.50 35.07
N ASP A 95 -12.26 3.58 36.05
CA ASP A 95 -12.53 4.19 37.36
C ASP A 95 -13.23 5.56 37.19
N PRO A 96 -14.41 5.79 37.77
CA PRO A 96 -15.20 7.00 37.53
C PRO A 96 -14.45 8.29 37.86
N PHE A 97 -13.68 8.29 38.95
CA PHE A 97 -12.90 9.46 39.35
C PHE A 97 -11.83 9.79 38.29
N ARG A 98 -11.10 8.78 37.82
CA ARG A 98 -10.12 8.92 36.74
C ARG A 98 -10.74 9.38 35.42
N LEU A 99 -11.91 8.87 35.05
CA LEU A 99 -12.62 9.30 33.85
C LEU A 99 -13.01 10.79 33.93
N THR A 100 -13.62 11.20 35.04
CA THR A 100 -13.97 12.61 35.29
C THR A 100 -12.74 13.50 35.26
N MET A 101 -11.67 13.11 35.96
CA MET A 101 -10.42 13.88 36.01
C MET A 101 -9.72 13.97 34.65
N CYS A 102 -9.78 12.91 33.85
CA CYS A 102 -9.25 12.89 32.49
C CYS A 102 -9.98 13.91 31.60
N LEU A 103 -11.31 13.88 31.57
CA LEU A 103 -12.13 14.79 30.76
C LEU A 103 -11.97 16.25 31.20
N ARG A 104 -12.03 16.50 32.51
CA ARG A 104 -11.83 17.85 33.09
C ARG A 104 -10.45 18.40 32.76
N THR A 105 -9.40 17.59 32.94
CA THR A 105 -8.03 18.01 32.64
C THR A 105 -7.84 18.26 31.15
N PHE A 106 -8.38 17.39 30.29
CA PHE A 106 -8.36 17.58 28.85
C PHE A 106 -9.01 18.90 28.43
N GLU A 107 -10.22 19.18 28.93
CA GLU A 107 -10.91 20.44 28.65
C GLU A 107 -10.11 21.65 29.15
N ARG A 108 -9.57 21.58 30.37
CA ARG A 108 -8.74 22.63 30.96
C ARG A 108 -7.50 22.92 30.12
N GLN A 109 -6.84 21.89 29.58
CA GLN A 109 -5.67 22.04 28.71
C GLN A 109 -6.03 22.72 27.39
N LEU A 110 -7.17 22.37 26.78
CA LEU A 110 -7.65 23.03 25.57
C LEU A 110 -8.02 24.50 25.81
N ARG A 111 -8.56 24.82 26.99
CA ARG A 111 -8.93 26.17 27.42
C ARG A 111 -7.77 26.95 28.08
N LYS A 112 -6.53 26.49 27.93
CA LYS A 112 -5.32 27.15 28.47
C LYS A 112 -5.38 27.44 29.98
N GLY A 113 -6.01 26.56 30.75
CA GLY A 113 -6.07 26.63 32.21
C GLY A 113 -7.45 26.91 32.80
N GLU A 114 -8.42 27.38 32.01
CA GLU A 114 -9.79 27.60 32.47
C GLU A 114 -10.53 26.28 32.74
N ASP A 115 -11.17 26.17 33.91
CA ASP A 115 -11.76 24.92 34.41
C ASP A 115 -13.30 24.95 34.40
N LEU A 116 -13.88 24.96 33.20
CA LEU A 116 -15.35 24.99 33.03
C LEU A 116 -16.03 23.63 33.27
N ASN A 117 -15.28 22.53 33.13
CA ASN A 117 -15.74 21.15 33.36
C ASN A 117 -17.11 20.84 32.73
N THR A 118 -17.26 21.07 31.43
CA THR A 118 -18.52 20.84 30.69
C THR A 118 -18.63 19.43 30.13
N LEU A 119 -17.50 18.78 29.80
CA LEU A 119 -17.50 17.44 29.20
C LEU A 119 -17.82 16.33 30.21
N ALA A 120 -17.19 16.37 31.39
CA ALA A 120 -17.29 15.27 32.34
C ALA A 120 -18.73 15.08 32.89
N PRO A 121 -19.48 16.14 33.24
CA PRO A 121 -20.88 15.99 33.68
C PRO A 121 -21.82 15.58 32.53
N ALA A 122 -21.46 15.89 31.29
CA ALA A 122 -22.27 15.58 30.11
C ALA A 122 -22.06 14.16 29.58
N LEU A 123 -21.01 13.45 30.04
CA LEU A 123 -20.78 12.05 29.70
C LEU A 123 -21.60 11.17 30.67
N PRO A 124 -22.55 10.37 30.18
CA PRO A 124 -23.28 9.42 31.00
C PRO A 124 -22.37 8.39 31.69
N SER A 125 -22.92 7.73 32.72
CA SER A 125 -22.29 6.52 33.28
C SER A 125 -22.17 5.44 32.20
N ALA A 126 -21.24 4.50 32.40
CA ALA A 126 -21.11 3.36 31.49
C ALA A 126 -22.45 2.64 31.34
N ASP A 127 -22.77 2.23 30.12
CA ASP A 127 -23.81 1.22 29.89
C ASP A 127 -23.45 -0.06 30.63
N THR A 128 -24.45 -0.90 30.90
CA THR A 128 -24.20 -2.33 31.12
C THR A 128 -23.38 -2.87 29.95
N THR A 129 -22.37 -3.69 30.27
CA THR A 129 -21.41 -4.21 29.29
C THR A 129 -22.13 -4.83 28.09
N ARG A 130 -21.73 -4.46 26.86
CA ARG A 130 -22.37 -4.89 25.61
C ARG A 130 -21.68 -6.16 25.09
N ALA A 131 -22.42 -7.25 24.97
CA ALA A 131 -21.88 -8.49 24.39
C ALA A 131 -21.74 -8.33 22.87
N PHE A 132 -20.59 -8.72 22.31
CA PHE A 132 -20.37 -8.59 20.86
C PHE A 132 -21.36 -9.43 20.04
N ARG A 133 -21.78 -10.58 20.58
CA ARG A 133 -22.71 -11.51 19.92
C ARG A 133 -24.03 -10.85 19.55
N ASP A 134 -24.55 -9.98 20.41
CA ASP A 134 -25.89 -9.38 20.26
C ASP A 134 -25.95 -8.37 19.10
N HIS A 135 -24.78 -7.94 18.61
CA HIS A 135 -24.65 -6.95 17.54
C HIS A 135 -24.20 -7.57 16.21
N ILE A 136 -24.10 -8.89 16.12
CA ILE A 136 -23.72 -9.59 14.89
C ILE A 136 -24.98 -10.22 14.29
N THR A 137 -25.31 -9.81 13.07
CA THR A 137 -26.42 -10.37 12.30
C THR A 137 -25.93 -10.89 10.96
N VAL A 138 -26.77 -11.59 10.21
CA VAL A 138 -26.46 -12.07 8.87
C VAL A 138 -27.31 -11.28 7.88
N ALA A 139 -26.67 -10.59 6.94
CA ALA A 139 -27.35 -9.83 5.91
C ALA A 139 -28.01 -10.75 4.86
N GLU A 140 -28.90 -10.21 4.03
CA GLU A 140 -29.53 -10.94 2.91
C GLU A 140 -28.50 -11.59 1.95
N SER A 141 -27.31 -11.00 1.83
CA SER A 141 -26.20 -11.56 1.04
C SER A 141 -25.61 -12.85 1.62
N GLY A 142 -26.07 -13.30 2.79
CA GLY A 142 -25.51 -14.43 3.55
C GLY A 142 -24.21 -14.09 4.30
N THR A 143 -23.84 -12.82 4.34
CA THR A 143 -22.60 -12.35 4.99
C THR A 143 -22.89 -11.80 6.38
N ALA A 144 -22.00 -12.07 7.34
CA ALA A 144 -22.03 -11.40 8.65
C ALA A 144 -22.02 -9.87 8.50
N THR A 145 -22.83 -9.19 9.31
CA THR A 145 -22.84 -7.74 9.44
C THR A 145 -22.81 -7.35 10.92
N ALA A 146 -22.19 -6.21 11.20
CA ALA A 146 -22.00 -5.69 12.54
C ALA A 146 -21.78 -4.17 12.46
N PRO A 147 -22.04 -3.42 13.55
CA PRO A 147 -21.73 -2.00 13.59
C PRO A 147 -20.22 -1.76 13.51
N GLY A 148 -19.83 -0.59 12.98
CA GLY A 148 -18.44 -0.24 12.71
C GLY A 148 -17.54 -0.31 13.94
N TRP A 149 -18.09 0.01 15.11
CA TRP A 149 -17.36 -0.01 16.38
C TRP A 149 -16.91 -1.40 16.80
N LEU A 150 -17.62 -2.46 16.41
CA LEU A 150 -17.27 -3.84 16.75
C LEU A 150 -15.92 -4.21 16.14
N PHE A 151 -15.69 -3.83 14.89
CA PHE A 151 -14.44 -4.15 14.17
C PHE A 151 -13.19 -3.48 14.77
N ASP A 152 -13.36 -2.39 15.53
CA ASP A 152 -12.26 -1.63 16.12
C ASP A 152 -11.83 -2.11 17.52
N SER A 153 -12.71 -2.83 18.24
CA SER A 153 -12.51 -3.25 19.63
C SER A 153 -12.51 -4.78 19.82
N ALA A 154 -13.21 -5.53 18.98
CA ALA A 154 -13.37 -6.99 19.15
C ALA A 154 -12.04 -7.77 19.10
N THR A 155 -10.99 -7.21 18.50
CA THR A 155 -9.67 -7.88 18.45
C THR A 155 -8.97 -7.96 19.80
N TRP A 156 -9.33 -7.14 20.79
CA TRP A 156 -8.58 -7.04 22.05
C TRP A 156 -8.53 -8.35 22.83
N ALA A 157 -9.67 -9.02 22.98
CA ALA A 157 -9.75 -10.30 23.70
C ALA A 157 -8.91 -11.39 22.99
N ILE A 158 -9.00 -11.46 21.65
CA ILE A 158 -8.20 -12.39 20.85
C ILE A 158 -6.71 -12.09 21.01
N MET A 159 -6.29 -10.83 20.92
CA MET A 159 -4.89 -10.43 21.03
C MET A 159 -4.34 -10.68 22.43
N ALA A 160 -5.11 -10.40 23.48
CA ALA A 160 -4.75 -10.75 24.86
C ALA A 160 -4.53 -12.27 25.01
N ARG A 161 -5.39 -13.10 24.43
CA ARG A 161 -5.26 -14.57 24.47
C ARG A 161 -4.03 -15.04 23.69
N VAL A 162 -3.75 -14.50 22.51
CA VAL A 162 -2.53 -14.80 21.73
C VAL A 162 -1.26 -14.38 22.49
N GLY A 163 -1.31 -13.25 23.22
CA GLY A 163 -0.20 -12.74 24.03
C GLY A 163 0.02 -13.50 25.35
N SER A 164 -0.94 -14.30 25.80
CA SER A 164 -0.88 -15.03 27.09
C SER A 164 0.22 -16.09 27.17
N ARG A 165 0.77 -16.52 26.03
CA ARG A 165 1.86 -17.49 25.95
C ARG A 165 2.99 -16.93 25.10
N LYS A 166 4.22 -17.30 25.45
CA LYS A 166 5.40 -16.93 24.64
C LYS A 166 5.36 -17.63 23.28
N LEU A 167 5.70 -16.89 22.23
CA LEU A 167 5.78 -17.40 20.87
C LEU A 167 7.09 -18.18 20.69
N ALA A 168 6.98 -19.49 20.47
CA ALA A 168 8.11 -20.35 20.15
C ALA A 168 8.56 -20.17 18.70
N LEU A 169 9.84 -19.89 18.47
CA LEU A 169 10.40 -19.76 17.11
C LEU A 169 10.97 -21.08 16.58
N ASP A 170 11.44 -21.93 17.49
CA ASP A 170 11.92 -23.28 17.24
C ASP A 170 11.76 -24.15 18.50
N ASP A 171 11.89 -25.47 18.39
CA ASP A 171 11.60 -26.41 19.50
C ASP A 171 12.52 -26.18 20.72
N ASN A 172 13.79 -25.86 20.47
CA ASN A 172 14.78 -25.45 21.47
C ASN A 172 15.25 -23.99 21.23
N GLY A 173 14.45 -23.21 20.49
CA GLY A 173 14.80 -21.87 20.06
C GLY A 173 14.43 -20.79 21.09
N PRO A 174 14.75 -19.52 20.77
CA PRO A 174 14.28 -18.39 21.56
C PRO A 174 12.76 -18.32 21.55
N TYR A 175 12.20 -17.88 22.67
CA TYR A 175 10.79 -17.59 22.85
C TYR A 175 10.60 -16.08 22.91
N LEU A 176 9.55 -15.57 22.26
CA LEU A 176 9.22 -14.13 22.31
C LEU A 176 8.05 -13.90 23.27
N ALA A 177 8.24 -13.04 24.27
CA ALA A 177 7.15 -12.60 25.14
C ALA A 177 6.36 -11.50 24.42
N LEU A 178 5.07 -11.73 24.21
CA LEU A 178 4.21 -10.83 23.46
C LEU A 178 3.39 -9.96 24.42
N ARG A 179 3.71 -8.67 24.49
CA ARG A 179 2.99 -7.69 25.34
C ARG A 179 2.07 -6.82 24.49
N MET A 180 0.85 -6.60 24.96
CA MET A 180 -0.11 -5.75 24.26
C MET A 180 0.32 -4.27 24.34
N ASP A 181 0.06 -3.50 23.30
CA ASP A 181 0.12 -2.03 23.34
C ASP A 181 -1.28 -1.43 23.43
N THR A 182 -1.34 -0.13 23.74
CA THR A 182 -2.59 0.64 23.85
C THR A 182 -3.36 0.80 22.53
N ASP A 183 -2.80 0.37 21.40
CA ASP A 183 -3.53 0.25 20.14
C ASP A 183 -4.16 -1.14 19.94
N GLY A 184 -3.87 -2.12 20.82
CA GLY A 184 -4.31 -3.51 20.71
C GLY A 184 -3.40 -4.39 19.85
N SER A 185 -2.18 -3.96 19.55
CA SER A 185 -1.14 -4.77 18.89
C SER A 185 -0.33 -5.55 19.92
N LEU A 186 0.31 -6.66 19.53
CA LEU A 186 1.27 -7.36 20.39
C LEU A 186 2.71 -7.00 19.99
N LEU A 187 3.59 -6.78 20.96
CA LEU A 187 4.99 -6.41 20.79
C LEU A 187 5.91 -7.43 21.46
N ALA A 188 6.98 -7.85 20.79
CA ALA A 188 8.10 -8.53 21.44
C ALA A 188 8.99 -7.48 22.12
N TRP A 189 8.52 -6.94 23.25
CA TRP A 189 9.16 -5.82 23.93
C TRP A 189 10.56 -6.19 24.42
N ASP A 190 10.72 -7.35 25.04
CA ASP A 190 11.97 -7.71 25.71
C ASP A 190 13.00 -8.33 24.74
N GLU A 191 12.53 -8.98 23.68
CA GLU A 191 13.38 -9.68 22.71
C GLU A 191 13.63 -8.88 21.43
N LEU A 192 14.56 -7.91 21.50
CA LEU A 192 14.98 -7.10 20.34
C LEU A 192 15.84 -7.88 19.34
N VAL A 193 15.61 -7.65 18.05
CA VAL A 193 16.57 -7.96 16.98
C VAL A 193 17.54 -6.79 16.87
N SER A 194 18.83 -7.08 16.79
CA SER A 194 19.85 -6.07 16.55
C SER A 194 20.75 -6.45 15.37
N ASN A 195 21.27 -5.44 14.68
CA ASN A 195 22.33 -5.62 13.71
C ASN A 195 23.28 -4.42 13.74
N GLN A 196 24.58 -4.68 13.62
CA GLN A 196 25.61 -3.65 13.55
C GLN A 196 25.78 -3.14 12.12
N TRP A 197 26.00 -1.84 11.99
CA TRP A 197 26.33 -1.18 10.74
C TRP A 197 27.57 -0.30 10.94
N GLY A 198 28.72 -0.81 10.47
CA GLY A 198 30.01 -0.21 10.77
C GLY A 198 30.41 -0.45 12.24
N ALA A 199 31.44 0.26 12.71
CA ALA A 199 31.97 0.07 14.06
C ALA A 199 31.06 0.63 15.17
N ASP A 200 30.32 1.72 14.90
CA ASP A 200 29.74 2.55 15.99
C ASP A 200 28.21 2.58 16.02
N TYR A 201 27.52 1.89 15.11
CA TYR A 201 26.05 1.97 15.02
C TYR A 201 25.39 0.60 15.09
N THR A 202 24.52 0.42 16.08
CA THR A 202 23.65 -0.76 16.20
C THR A 202 22.22 -0.33 16.01
N GLY A 203 21.53 -0.92 15.03
CA GLY A 203 20.11 -0.71 14.81
C GLY A 203 19.29 -1.80 15.49
N TYR A 204 18.12 -1.44 15.97
CA TYR A 204 17.22 -2.34 16.69
C TYR A 204 15.85 -2.40 16.03
N ALA A 205 15.23 -3.58 16.09
CA ALA A 205 13.85 -3.77 15.68
C ALA A 205 13.17 -4.78 16.62
N MET A 206 11.84 -4.74 16.66
CA MET A 206 11.05 -5.70 17.42
C MET A 206 9.88 -6.24 16.59
N LEU A 207 9.40 -7.43 16.96
CA LEU A 207 8.19 -7.98 16.39
C LEU A 207 6.98 -7.14 16.82
N ARG A 208 6.12 -6.82 15.86
CA ARG A 208 4.77 -6.31 16.10
C ARG A 208 3.77 -7.20 15.37
N VAL A 209 2.83 -7.78 16.11
CA VAL A 209 1.71 -8.56 15.56
C VAL A 209 0.44 -7.71 15.65
N THR A 210 -0.34 -7.71 14.57
CA THR A 210 -1.61 -7.01 14.47
C THR A 210 -2.70 -7.99 14.08
N ALA A 211 -3.95 -7.68 14.43
CA ALA A 211 -5.11 -8.43 14.01
C ALA A 211 -6.22 -7.48 13.57
N ARG A 212 -7.11 -7.95 12.71
CA ARG A 212 -8.33 -7.24 12.29
C ARG A 212 -9.49 -8.21 12.19
N ILE A 213 -10.64 -7.83 12.73
CA ILE A 213 -11.90 -8.50 12.39
C ILE A 213 -12.32 -8.04 11.00
N ILE A 214 -12.75 -8.98 10.18
CA ILE A 214 -13.26 -8.76 8.84
C ILE A 214 -14.55 -9.57 8.64
N THR A 215 -15.26 -9.24 7.59
CA THR A 215 -16.31 -10.08 7.00
C THR A 215 -15.77 -10.67 5.69
N LEU A 216 -16.33 -11.78 5.23
CA LEU A 216 -16.03 -12.36 3.93
C LEU A 216 -17.32 -12.50 3.13
N PRO A 217 -17.33 -12.24 1.81
CA PRO A 217 -18.55 -12.38 1.01
C PRO A 217 -19.18 -13.76 1.17
N ARG A 218 -20.50 -13.79 1.39
CA ARG A 218 -21.32 -15.02 1.53
C ARG A 218 -20.86 -15.94 2.67
N VAL A 219 -20.15 -15.40 3.66
CA VAL A 219 -19.76 -16.14 4.87
C VAL A 219 -20.55 -15.57 6.05
N PRO A 220 -21.37 -16.40 6.74
CA PRO A 220 -22.25 -15.93 7.82
C PRO A 220 -21.50 -15.62 9.11
N ASP A 221 -20.26 -16.10 9.24
CA ASP A 221 -19.38 -15.87 10.38
C ASP A 221 -18.45 -14.67 10.16
N LEU A 222 -18.03 -14.04 11.25
CA LEU A 222 -16.90 -13.11 11.23
C LEU A 222 -15.59 -13.89 11.03
N ALA A 223 -14.57 -13.20 10.54
CA ALA A 223 -13.21 -13.73 10.48
C ALA A 223 -12.22 -12.76 11.11
N VAL A 224 -11.09 -13.30 11.58
CA VAL A 224 -9.94 -12.52 12.05
C VAL A 224 -8.74 -12.78 11.16
N VAL A 225 -8.07 -11.70 10.74
CA VAL A 225 -6.83 -11.76 9.97
C VAL A 225 -5.69 -11.19 10.78
N PHE A 226 -4.62 -11.97 10.92
CA PHE A 226 -3.39 -11.59 11.59
C PHE A 226 -2.31 -11.17 10.60
N ASP A 227 -1.46 -10.23 11.00
CA ASP A 227 -0.24 -9.88 10.29
C ASP A 227 0.91 -9.66 11.29
N ALA A 228 2.14 -9.73 10.79
CA ALA A 228 3.33 -9.49 11.58
C ALA A 228 4.36 -8.65 10.83
N HIS A 229 4.99 -7.74 11.57
CA HIS A 229 5.92 -6.76 11.05
C HIS A 229 7.13 -6.63 11.99
N LEU A 230 8.27 -6.23 11.41
CA LEU A 230 9.39 -5.72 12.22
C LEU A 230 9.29 -4.21 12.33
N SER A 231 9.07 -3.74 13.55
CA SER A 231 9.05 -2.31 13.88
C SER A 231 10.45 -1.86 14.23
N ARG A 232 11.03 -0.98 13.40
CA ARG A 232 12.38 -0.43 13.61
C ARG A 232 12.36 0.67 14.66
N ILE A 233 13.32 0.61 15.57
CA ILE A 233 13.45 1.56 16.69
C ILE A 233 14.51 2.59 16.32
N ASN A 234 14.16 3.86 16.47
CA ASN A 234 15.07 4.97 16.25
C ASN A 234 15.91 5.19 17.51
N ASN A 235 17.22 5.37 17.35
CA ASN A 235 18.12 5.70 18.45
C ASN A 235 18.25 7.22 18.70
N GLN A 236 17.45 8.01 17.97
CA GLN A 236 17.37 9.46 18.12
C GLN A 236 15.90 9.92 18.01
N TRP A 237 15.58 11.06 18.61
CA TRP A 237 14.25 11.68 18.47
C TRP A 237 14.00 12.31 17.09
N ARG A 238 15.06 12.55 16.31
CA ARG A 238 15.02 13.30 15.06
C ARG A 238 14.07 12.68 14.03
N GLY A 239 12.95 13.35 13.84
CA GLY A 239 11.91 13.01 12.87
C GLY A 239 10.91 11.97 13.34
N SER A 240 11.09 11.38 14.52
CA SER A 240 10.12 10.45 15.12
C SER A 240 8.81 11.19 15.40
N LYS A 241 7.68 10.61 14.99
CA LYS A 241 6.33 11.17 15.24
C LYS A 241 5.58 10.42 16.35
N ASN A 242 5.99 9.18 16.65
CA ASN A 242 5.40 8.34 17.68
C ASN A 242 6.51 7.63 18.47
N ALA A 243 6.21 7.27 19.71
CA ALA A 243 7.05 6.44 20.56
C ALA A 243 6.20 5.47 21.37
N TRP A 244 6.78 4.33 21.73
CA TRP A 244 6.26 3.44 22.76
C TRP A 244 6.95 3.73 24.10
N ILE A 245 6.18 3.68 25.19
CA ILE A 245 6.63 3.93 26.55
C ILE A 245 6.17 2.77 27.43
N GLU A 246 7.13 2.11 28.07
CA GLU A 246 6.88 1.15 29.14
C GLU A 246 6.57 1.86 30.45
N ARG A 247 5.45 1.48 31.06
CA ARG A 247 4.95 2.03 32.33
C ARG A 247 5.50 1.26 33.54
N ASP A 248 5.31 1.81 34.74
CA ASP A 248 5.73 1.24 36.03
C ASP A 248 5.50 -0.27 36.21
N LYS A 249 4.43 -0.81 35.62
CA LYS A 249 3.99 -2.20 35.78
C LYS A 249 4.20 -2.98 34.47
N PRO A 250 5.10 -3.98 34.43
CA PRO A 250 5.37 -4.78 33.24
C PRO A 250 4.13 -5.49 32.68
N GLU A 251 3.15 -5.80 33.52
CA GLU A 251 1.87 -6.41 33.15
C GLU A 251 0.92 -5.48 32.40
N LEU A 252 1.12 -4.17 32.49
CA LEU A 252 0.29 -3.20 31.78
C LEU A 252 0.68 -3.13 30.29
N PRO A 253 -0.30 -2.93 29.40
CA PRO A 253 -0.04 -2.59 28.02
C PRO A 253 0.94 -1.43 27.82
N VAL A 254 1.79 -1.56 26.80
CA VAL A 254 2.77 -0.54 26.43
C VAL A 254 2.03 0.68 25.85
N LEU A 255 2.32 1.87 26.37
CA LEU A 255 1.67 3.10 25.92
C LEU A 255 2.27 3.57 24.60
N ARG A 256 1.45 3.82 23.57
CA ARG A 256 1.88 4.44 22.31
C ARG A 256 1.46 5.90 22.33
N VAL A 257 2.43 6.82 22.25
CA VAL A 257 2.15 8.27 22.27
C VAL A 257 2.69 8.97 21.02
N PRO A 258 1.99 10.00 20.52
CA PRO A 258 2.58 10.92 19.56
C PRO A 258 3.61 11.81 20.26
N VAL A 259 4.73 12.10 19.59
CA VAL A 259 5.82 12.95 20.10
C VAL A 259 6.10 14.10 19.15
N LYS A 260 6.59 15.21 19.69
CA LYS A 260 7.01 16.40 18.92
C LYS A 260 8.39 16.85 19.36
N ASN A 261 9.20 17.26 18.40
CA ASN A 261 10.47 17.94 18.66
C ASN A 261 10.21 19.44 18.81
N VAL A 262 10.62 20.01 19.93
CA VAL A 262 10.45 21.43 20.27
C VAL A 262 11.79 22.14 20.05
N PRO A 263 11.81 23.22 19.23
CA PRO A 263 13.02 23.99 19.04
C PRO A 263 13.44 24.68 20.35
N PRO A 264 14.73 24.95 20.54
CA PRO A 264 15.19 25.70 21.69
C PRO A 264 14.58 27.11 21.71
N LYS A 265 14.31 27.62 22.92
CA LYS A 265 13.77 28.98 23.13
C LYS A 265 14.84 30.07 22.96
N THR A 266 16.10 29.71 23.08
CA THR A 266 17.26 30.61 22.97
C THR A 266 18.18 30.12 21.86
N ASP A 267 18.87 31.07 21.22
CA ASP A 267 19.87 30.73 20.20
C ASP A 267 21.01 29.92 20.84
N GLY A 268 21.39 28.80 20.23
CA GLY A 268 22.33 27.82 20.80
C GLY A 268 21.75 26.82 21.83
N GLY A 269 20.45 26.87 22.14
CA GLY A 269 19.82 25.88 23.01
C GLY A 269 19.66 24.49 22.37
N ARG A 270 19.39 23.47 23.19
CA ARG A 270 19.16 22.10 22.71
C ARG A 270 17.70 21.89 22.33
N TRP A 271 17.45 21.18 21.23
CA TRP A 271 16.12 20.67 20.89
C TRP A 271 15.66 19.68 21.97
N THR A 272 14.42 19.84 22.43
CA THR A 272 13.79 18.90 23.36
C THR A 272 12.70 18.12 22.68
N THR A 273 12.33 16.97 23.24
CA THR A 273 11.19 16.18 22.80
C THR A 273 10.15 16.10 23.89
N GLU A 274 8.90 16.33 23.51
CA GLU A 274 7.75 16.28 24.39
C GLU A 274 6.67 15.38 23.80
N VAL A 275 5.78 14.88 24.66
CA VAL A 275 4.54 14.25 24.22
C VAL A 275 3.72 15.32 23.48
N ALA A 276 3.28 15.01 22.26
CA ALA A 276 2.68 16.01 21.38
C ALA A 276 1.27 16.44 21.80
N ASN A 277 0.60 15.63 22.61
CA ASN A 277 -0.77 15.83 23.07
C ASN A 277 -0.82 16.09 24.59
N HIS A 278 -2.03 16.19 25.15
CA HIS A 278 -2.25 16.45 26.57
C HIS A 278 -2.12 15.21 27.47
N ALA A 279 -1.69 14.04 26.95
CA ALA A 279 -1.65 12.79 27.71
C ALA A 279 -0.73 12.88 28.94
N ALA A 280 0.40 13.58 28.86
CA ALA A 280 1.30 13.76 30.01
C ALA A 280 0.63 14.53 31.17
N ALA A 281 -0.04 15.63 30.86
CA ALA A 281 -0.76 16.43 31.86
C ALA A 281 -1.97 15.67 32.44
N ILE A 282 -2.69 14.92 31.60
CA ILE A 282 -3.82 14.07 32.01
C ILE A 282 -3.34 12.96 32.95
N ALA A 283 -2.25 12.25 32.59
CA ALA A 283 -1.66 11.20 33.41
C ALA A 283 -1.27 11.74 34.80
N GLN A 284 -0.58 12.89 34.84
CA GLN A 284 -0.21 13.55 36.09
C GLN A 284 -1.43 13.93 36.94
N ALA A 285 -2.47 14.53 36.34
CA ALA A 285 -3.68 14.94 37.06
C ALA A 285 -4.49 13.76 37.60
N CYS A 286 -4.40 12.58 36.96
CA CYS A 286 -5.03 11.35 37.42
C CYS A 286 -4.17 10.55 38.41
N GLY A 287 -3.03 11.10 38.86
CA GLY A 287 -2.11 10.43 39.79
C GLY A 287 -1.37 9.24 39.18
N MET A 288 -1.21 9.20 37.86
CA MET A 288 -0.44 8.18 37.16
C MET A 288 1.04 8.57 37.05
N GLU A 289 1.90 7.61 36.71
CA GLU A 289 3.30 7.88 36.37
C GLU A 289 3.42 9.06 35.40
N ARG A 290 4.34 9.96 35.70
CA ARG A 290 4.60 11.10 34.85
C ARG A 290 5.23 10.62 33.54
N LEU A 291 4.61 11.00 32.41
CA LEU A 291 5.08 10.62 31.07
C LEU A 291 6.24 11.52 30.63
N ASP A 292 7.36 11.44 31.34
CA ASP A 292 8.59 12.15 30.98
C ASP A 292 9.36 11.37 29.90
N LEU A 293 9.90 12.09 28.91
CA LEU A 293 10.68 11.51 27.83
C LEU A 293 12.17 11.73 28.07
N ASP A 294 12.95 10.66 27.96
CA ASP A 294 14.42 10.73 27.98
C ASP A 294 14.92 11.60 26.82
N GLN A 295 15.53 12.76 27.12
CA GLN A 295 16.03 13.66 26.08
C GLN A 295 17.27 13.08 25.37
N ASP A 296 18.02 12.24 26.09
CA ASP A 296 19.15 11.44 25.61
C ASP A 296 18.74 9.96 25.61
N LEU A 297 18.57 9.39 24.42
CA LEU A 297 18.20 7.98 24.30
C LEU A 297 19.42 7.09 24.52
N PRO A 298 19.28 6.01 25.30
CA PRO A 298 20.37 5.07 25.52
C PRO A 298 20.78 4.34 24.23
N PRO A 299 22.05 3.89 24.09
CA PRO A 299 22.51 3.15 22.91
C PRO A 299 21.74 1.85 22.64
N ARG A 300 21.25 1.19 23.70
CA ARG A 300 20.30 0.08 23.62
C ARG A 300 18.92 0.59 24.01
N PRO A 301 17.86 0.33 23.23
CA PRO A 301 16.51 0.82 23.54
C PRO A 301 16.06 0.43 24.95
N GLY A 302 15.67 1.44 25.74
CA GLY A 302 15.16 1.28 27.10
C GLY A 302 13.64 1.34 27.18
N ARG A 303 13.14 2.02 28.23
CA ARG A 303 11.71 2.22 28.51
C ARG A 303 10.97 3.00 27.41
N THR A 304 11.68 3.92 26.76
CA THR A 304 11.13 4.74 25.68
C THR A 304 11.73 4.31 24.33
N ARG A 305 10.88 4.02 23.36
CA ARG A 305 11.28 3.53 22.03
C ARG A 305 10.62 4.35 20.92
N PRO A 306 11.31 5.35 20.38
CA PRO A 306 10.81 6.11 19.24
C PRO A 306 10.78 5.26 17.97
N LEU A 307 9.77 5.45 17.14
CA LEU A 307 9.66 4.75 15.86
C LEU A 307 10.47 5.45 14.78
N VAL A 308 11.15 4.67 13.91
CA VAL A 308 11.84 5.22 12.74
C VAL A 308 10.82 5.87 11.80
N PRO A 309 11.02 7.14 11.39
CA PRO A 309 10.08 7.81 10.50
C PRO A 309 10.26 7.36 9.05
N GLY A 310 9.22 6.73 8.51
CA GLY A 310 9.13 6.36 7.09
C GLY A 310 10.24 5.41 6.60
N PRO A 311 10.40 5.26 5.28
CA PRO A 311 11.38 4.36 4.69
C PRO A 311 12.80 4.97 4.74
N ARG A 312 13.39 5.05 5.94
CA ARG A 312 14.82 5.35 6.12
C ARG A 312 15.67 4.08 6.03
N VAL A 313 16.92 4.26 5.64
CA VAL A 313 17.92 3.17 5.70
C VAL A 313 18.16 2.80 7.16
N HIS A 314 18.26 1.51 7.43
CA HIS A 314 18.35 0.97 8.78
C HIS A 314 19.16 -0.34 8.77
N PRO A 315 19.95 -0.67 9.82
CA PRO A 315 20.75 -1.90 9.88
C PRO A 315 19.94 -3.18 9.85
N VAL A 316 18.66 -3.11 10.22
CA VAL A 316 17.71 -4.23 10.17
C VAL A 316 16.70 -3.96 9.06
N GLY A 317 16.51 -4.92 8.17
CA GLY A 317 15.54 -4.97 7.09
C GLY A 317 14.09 -4.91 7.57
N LYS A 318 13.16 -4.87 6.62
CA LYS A 318 11.72 -4.92 6.87
C LYS A 318 11.23 -6.35 6.79
N GLY A 319 10.14 -6.62 7.52
CA GLY A 319 9.41 -7.87 7.43
C GLY A 319 10.04 -9.01 8.24
N PRO A 320 9.22 -9.90 8.81
CA PRO A 320 9.71 -10.97 9.68
C PRO A 320 10.17 -12.25 8.95
N GLY A 321 9.92 -12.37 7.64
CA GLY A 321 10.17 -13.59 6.87
C GLY A 321 9.07 -14.65 6.99
N ALA A 322 9.01 -15.58 6.03
CA ALA A 322 7.97 -16.60 5.94
C ALA A 322 7.97 -17.62 7.10
N ARG A 323 9.14 -17.99 7.66
CA ARG A 323 9.23 -18.94 8.79
C ARG A 323 8.54 -18.39 10.01
N LEU A 324 8.74 -17.11 10.34
CA LEU A 324 8.07 -16.48 11.48
C LEU A 324 6.54 -16.48 11.29
N MET A 325 6.05 -16.24 10.06
CA MET A 325 4.61 -16.24 9.78
C MET A 325 3.98 -17.62 10.00
N LEU A 326 4.69 -18.70 9.61
CA LEU A 326 4.26 -20.07 9.92
C LEU A 326 4.24 -20.33 11.43
N ARG A 327 5.29 -19.93 12.16
CA ARG A 327 5.33 -20.06 13.63
C ARG A 327 4.22 -19.31 14.33
N LEU A 328 3.88 -18.12 13.83
CA LEU A 328 2.76 -17.35 14.34
C LEU A 328 1.43 -18.09 14.09
N ALA A 329 1.23 -18.70 12.93
CA ALA A 329 0.03 -19.49 12.65
C ALA A 329 -0.11 -20.68 13.62
N GLU A 330 0.98 -21.44 13.83
CA GLU A 330 1.01 -22.54 14.80
C GLU A 330 0.75 -22.05 16.24
N HIS A 331 1.26 -20.88 16.60
CA HIS A 331 1.03 -20.26 17.91
C HIS A 331 -0.42 -19.84 18.14
N ILE A 332 -1.05 -19.24 17.13
CA ILE A 332 -2.47 -18.85 17.17
C ILE A 332 -3.33 -20.10 17.35
N ALA A 333 -3.10 -21.15 16.57
CA ALA A 333 -3.84 -22.41 16.69
C ALA A 333 -3.73 -23.04 18.09
N ARG A 334 -2.58 -22.92 18.75
CA ARG A 334 -2.38 -23.42 20.13
C ARG A 334 -3.00 -22.54 21.21
N THR A 335 -3.05 -21.22 21.01
CA THR A 335 -3.52 -20.26 22.03
C THR A 335 -5.01 -19.98 21.91
N CYS A 336 -5.57 -20.10 20.72
CA CYS A 336 -6.97 -19.84 20.40
C CYS A 336 -7.57 -21.03 19.63
N PRO A 337 -7.79 -22.20 20.27
CA PRO A 337 -8.23 -23.41 19.57
C PRO A 337 -9.63 -23.31 18.94
N HIS A 338 -10.47 -22.39 19.43
CA HIS A 338 -11.80 -22.10 18.86
C HIS A 338 -11.74 -21.25 17.58
N LEU A 339 -10.57 -20.72 17.20
CA LEU A 339 -10.38 -20.09 15.90
C LEU A 339 -10.15 -21.17 14.85
N GLU A 340 -11.05 -21.25 13.89
CA GLU A 340 -10.95 -22.23 12.81
C GLU A 340 -10.20 -21.65 11.62
N PRO A 341 -9.12 -22.28 11.12
CA PRO A 341 -8.39 -21.78 9.96
C PRO A 341 -9.31 -21.63 8.74
N LEU A 342 -9.16 -20.52 8.00
CA LEU A 342 -9.83 -20.39 6.70
C LEU A 342 -9.27 -21.43 5.72
N GLU A 343 -10.14 -22.32 5.26
CA GLU A 343 -9.76 -23.44 4.40
C GLU A 343 -9.70 -23.04 2.92
N TRP A 344 -8.48 -22.92 2.39
CA TRP A 344 -8.24 -22.58 0.99
C TRP A 344 -7.89 -23.82 0.16
N ALA A 345 -8.87 -24.32 -0.59
CA ALA A 345 -8.77 -25.47 -1.48
C ALA A 345 -8.13 -25.10 -2.82
N LYS A 346 -7.14 -25.89 -3.25
CA LYS A 346 -6.48 -25.69 -4.56
C LYS A 346 -7.43 -26.08 -5.68
N ASP A 347 -7.73 -25.17 -6.59
CA ASP A 347 -8.42 -25.53 -7.83
C ASP A 347 -7.41 -26.03 -8.86
N LYS A 348 -7.47 -27.32 -9.18
CA LYS A 348 -6.51 -27.99 -10.08
C LYS A 348 -6.65 -27.54 -11.54
N HIS A 349 -7.79 -26.99 -11.94
CA HIS A 349 -8.06 -26.50 -13.30
C HIS A 349 -7.54 -25.08 -13.53
N THR A 350 -7.07 -24.40 -12.49
CA THR A 350 -6.65 -22.99 -12.55
C THR A 350 -5.13 -22.80 -12.50
N LYS A 351 -4.38 -23.77 -13.04
CA LYS A 351 -2.93 -23.64 -13.14
C LYS A 351 -2.60 -22.39 -13.97
N VAL A 352 -1.98 -21.41 -13.34
CA VAL A 352 -1.48 -20.22 -14.02
C VAL A 352 -0.19 -20.60 -14.73
N LYS A 353 -0.31 -20.92 -16.02
CA LYS A 353 0.82 -21.12 -16.93
C LYS A 353 1.30 -19.75 -17.37
N THR A 354 2.56 -19.44 -17.11
CA THR A 354 3.21 -18.25 -17.65
C THR A 354 4.05 -18.69 -18.84
N PRO A 355 3.90 -18.12 -20.05
CA PRO A 355 4.92 -18.24 -21.07
C PRO A 355 6.26 -17.81 -20.48
N ARG A 356 7.30 -18.62 -20.70
CA ARG A 356 8.66 -18.16 -20.49
C ARG A 356 8.87 -17.03 -21.49
N ARG A 357 8.98 -15.78 -21.04
CA ARG A 357 9.57 -14.72 -21.86
C ARG A 357 10.91 -15.25 -22.35
N GLN A 358 11.22 -15.07 -23.64
CA GLN A 358 12.50 -15.49 -24.18
C GLN A 358 13.63 -14.89 -23.34
N VAL A 359 14.27 -15.75 -22.55
CA VAL A 359 15.49 -15.41 -21.84
C VAL A 359 16.59 -15.55 -22.88
N LEU A 360 16.99 -14.43 -23.48
CA LEU A 360 18.24 -14.40 -24.22
C LEU A 360 19.37 -14.54 -23.18
N THR A 361 19.83 -15.78 -23.02
CA THR A 361 21.00 -16.08 -22.20
C THR A 361 22.21 -15.69 -23.05
N ASP A 362 23.07 -14.79 -22.57
CA ASP A 362 24.39 -14.66 -23.17
C ASP A 362 25.11 -16.02 -22.99
N PRO A 363 25.52 -16.71 -24.07
CA PRO A 363 26.18 -18.01 -23.98
C PRO A 363 27.44 -18.01 -23.09
N LYS A 364 28.05 -16.84 -22.86
CA LYS A 364 29.27 -16.69 -22.05
C LYS A 364 28.99 -16.41 -20.57
N ASP A 365 27.76 -16.07 -20.19
CA ASP A 365 27.41 -15.60 -18.85
C ASP A 365 26.51 -16.64 -18.15
N LYS A 366 27.09 -17.81 -17.86
CA LYS A 366 26.45 -18.89 -17.08
C LYS A 366 26.22 -18.42 -15.64
N GLY A 367 25.17 -17.65 -15.40
CA GLY A 367 24.77 -17.21 -14.06
C GLY A 367 23.88 -15.97 -13.99
N THR A 368 23.71 -15.24 -15.10
CA THR A 368 22.99 -13.96 -15.17
C THR A 368 21.92 -14.01 -16.25
N GLU A 369 20.80 -14.68 -15.95
CA GLU A 369 19.60 -14.62 -16.79
C GLU A 369 19.16 -13.16 -16.97
N THR A 370 19.38 -12.60 -18.16
CA THR A 370 18.95 -11.24 -18.50
C THR A 370 17.80 -11.35 -19.49
N THR A 371 16.57 -11.38 -18.99
CA THR A 371 15.36 -11.37 -19.83
C THR A 371 15.30 -10.05 -20.59
N LEU A 372 15.55 -10.07 -21.91
CA LEU A 372 15.27 -8.92 -22.77
C LEU A 372 13.75 -8.77 -22.91
N LEU A 373 13.21 -7.71 -22.32
CA LEU A 373 11.77 -7.44 -22.30
C LEU A 373 11.27 -6.75 -23.57
N VAL A 374 12.19 -6.20 -24.37
CA VAL A 374 11.89 -5.45 -25.59
C VAL A 374 12.60 -6.13 -26.75
N THR A 375 11.81 -6.63 -27.71
CA THR A 375 12.24 -7.22 -28.97
C THR A 375 11.94 -6.25 -30.13
N PRO A 376 12.54 -6.42 -31.32
CA PRO A 376 12.22 -5.58 -32.48
C PRO A 376 10.71 -5.52 -32.81
N ASP A 377 10.01 -6.65 -32.75
CA ASP A 377 8.56 -6.71 -33.02
C ASP A 377 7.74 -5.86 -32.04
N ILE A 378 8.17 -5.78 -30.78
CA ILE A 378 7.55 -4.92 -29.76
C ILE A 378 7.64 -3.45 -30.14
N ILE A 379 8.73 -3.02 -30.77
CA ILE A 379 8.89 -1.63 -31.21
C ILE A 379 7.84 -1.30 -32.27
N THR A 380 7.65 -2.19 -33.26
CA THR A 380 6.62 -2.03 -34.29
C THR A 380 5.23 -1.92 -33.67
N GLY A 381 4.92 -2.80 -32.70
CA GLY A 381 3.68 -2.73 -31.94
C GLY A 381 3.53 -1.43 -31.13
N ALA A 382 4.61 -0.94 -30.52
CA ALA A 382 4.63 0.29 -29.74
C ALA A 382 4.32 1.52 -30.59
N VAL A 383 4.89 1.60 -31.80
CA VAL A 383 4.61 2.66 -32.78
C VAL A 383 3.12 2.67 -33.12
N ALA A 384 2.56 1.50 -33.47
CA ALA A 384 1.13 1.38 -33.79
C ALA A 384 0.21 1.70 -32.61
N ALA A 385 0.54 1.24 -31.39
CA ALA A 385 -0.25 1.48 -30.19
C ALA A 385 -0.25 2.95 -29.75
N ALA A 386 0.84 3.68 -30.02
CA ALA A 386 0.92 5.11 -29.77
C ALA A 386 0.02 5.94 -30.71
N GLY A 387 -0.61 5.32 -31.72
CA GLY A 387 -1.52 5.97 -32.65
C GLY A 387 -0.81 6.82 -33.71
N SER A 388 0.46 6.53 -34.00
CA SER A 388 1.30 7.29 -34.93
C SER A 388 2.06 6.34 -35.87
N HIS A 389 2.49 6.85 -37.03
CA HIS A 389 3.44 6.15 -37.92
C HIS A 389 4.88 6.23 -37.41
N ARG A 390 5.16 7.13 -36.45
CA ARG A 390 6.49 7.38 -35.88
C ARG A 390 6.39 7.65 -34.37
N LEU A 391 7.21 6.96 -33.59
CA LEU A 391 7.42 7.16 -32.16
C LEU A 391 8.78 7.85 -31.95
N ARG A 392 8.78 8.96 -31.21
CA ARG A 392 10.01 9.69 -30.87
C ARG A 392 10.33 9.50 -29.39
N LEU A 393 11.54 9.06 -29.12
CA LEU A 393 12.10 8.96 -27.78
C LEU A 393 13.08 10.12 -27.54
N LEU A 394 12.67 11.03 -26.68
CA LEU A 394 13.47 12.18 -26.25
C LEU A 394 14.32 11.81 -25.02
N CYS A 395 15.63 11.76 -25.17
CA CYS A 395 16.57 11.44 -24.08
C CYS A 395 17.11 12.74 -23.45
N LEU A 396 16.62 13.11 -22.28
CA LEU A 396 17.00 14.32 -21.54
C LEU A 396 17.94 13.97 -20.38
N TYR A 397 19.13 14.58 -20.34
CA TYR A 397 20.12 14.32 -19.30
C TYR A 397 20.95 15.55 -18.92
N ALA A 398 21.54 15.52 -17.73
CA ALA A 398 22.48 16.55 -17.27
C ALA A 398 23.96 16.15 -17.51
N THR A 399 24.28 14.85 -17.38
CA THR A 399 25.68 14.36 -17.36
C THR A 399 26.01 13.41 -18.51
N SER A 400 27.29 13.36 -18.89
CA SER A 400 27.80 12.39 -19.87
C SER A 400 27.65 10.94 -19.40
N ALA A 401 27.68 10.68 -18.09
CA ALA A 401 27.43 9.38 -17.51
C ALA A 401 25.99 8.90 -17.77
N ALA A 402 25.01 9.78 -17.55
CA ALA A 402 23.60 9.49 -17.88
C ALA A 402 23.41 9.19 -19.38
N ARG A 403 24.02 10.01 -20.25
CA ARG A 403 24.02 9.79 -21.71
C ARG A 403 24.57 8.41 -22.07
N HIS A 404 25.72 8.03 -21.51
CA HIS A 404 26.34 6.74 -21.78
C HIS A 404 25.44 5.57 -21.36
N ARG A 405 24.75 5.68 -20.21
CA ARG A 405 23.78 4.68 -19.75
C ARG A 405 22.61 4.54 -20.73
N MET A 406 22.02 5.65 -21.17
CA MET A 406 20.93 5.64 -22.14
C MET A 406 21.35 5.02 -23.48
N VAL A 407 22.47 5.45 -24.05
CA VAL A 407 23.01 4.91 -25.31
C VAL A 407 23.26 3.41 -25.20
N LYS A 408 23.89 2.96 -24.10
CA LYS A 408 24.17 1.54 -23.87
C LYS A 408 22.90 0.70 -23.83
N GLN A 409 21.82 1.20 -23.22
CA GLN A 409 20.54 0.47 -23.17
C GLN A 409 19.83 0.48 -24.52
N LEU A 410 19.83 1.61 -25.23
CA LEU A 410 19.19 1.69 -26.54
C LEU A 410 19.91 0.84 -27.58
N ALA A 411 21.24 0.74 -27.52
CA ALA A 411 22.02 -0.17 -28.37
C ALA A 411 21.62 -1.65 -28.21
N ALA A 412 21.09 -2.05 -27.06
CA ALA A 412 20.60 -3.42 -26.84
C ALA A 412 19.26 -3.70 -27.54
N ILE A 413 18.56 -2.66 -28.01
CA ILE A 413 17.22 -2.76 -28.62
C ILE A 413 17.22 -2.22 -30.07
N ALA A 414 18.28 -1.51 -30.48
CA ALA A 414 18.38 -0.88 -31.79
C ALA A 414 18.87 -1.83 -32.88
N SER A 415 18.39 -1.63 -34.11
CA SER A 415 18.90 -2.28 -35.33
C SER A 415 20.12 -1.56 -35.92
N ALA A 416 20.43 -0.36 -35.43
CA ALA A 416 21.59 0.45 -35.81
C ALA A 416 22.25 1.06 -34.55
N THR A 417 23.54 1.40 -34.62
CA THR A 417 24.25 1.99 -33.48
C THR A 417 23.64 3.35 -33.14
N ALA A 418 23.11 3.51 -31.92
CA ALA A 418 22.59 4.78 -31.41
C ALA A 418 23.73 5.77 -31.07
N THR A 419 24.59 6.08 -32.04
CA THR A 419 25.67 7.08 -31.94
C THR A 419 25.23 8.41 -32.55
N ALA A 420 24.07 8.90 -32.15
CA ALA A 420 23.65 10.26 -32.50
C ALA A 420 24.57 11.27 -31.79
N LEU A 421 24.87 12.39 -32.44
CA LEU A 421 25.31 13.59 -31.72
C LEU A 421 24.12 14.18 -30.95
N ASP A 422 24.43 15.05 -29.99
CA ASP A 422 23.38 15.77 -29.27
C ASP A 422 22.60 16.65 -30.27
N ASP A 423 21.29 16.79 -30.01
CA ASP A 423 20.33 17.50 -30.85
C ASP A 423 20.09 16.89 -32.25
N GLN A 424 20.67 15.72 -32.54
CA GLN A 424 20.41 14.98 -33.78
C GLN A 424 19.44 13.82 -33.57
N ALA A 425 18.44 13.74 -34.44
CA ALA A 425 17.51 12.62 -34.49
C ALA A 425 18.10 11.45 -35.30
N VAL A 426 18.05 10.24 -34.73
CA VAL A 426 18.52 9.01 -35.39
C VAL A 426 17.42 7.95 -35.37
N ASP A 427 17.16 7.35 -36.53
CA ASP A 427 16.31 6.16 -36.65
C ASP A 427 17.05 4.94 -36.09
N VAL A 428 16.60 4.44 -34.95
CA VAL A 428 17.20 3.27 -34.28
C VAL A 428 16.49 1.96 -34.67
N HIS A 429 15.27 2.06 -35.18
CA HIS A 429 14.43 0.98 -35.70
C HIS A 429 13.35 1.60 -36.63
N PRO A 430 12.81 0.88 -37.64
CA PRO A 430 11.67 1.36 -38.41
C PRO A 430 10.55 1.91 -37.51
N GLY A 431 10.22 3.20 -37.71
CA GLY A 431 9.21 3.92 -36.94
C GLY A 431 9.64 4.44 -35.56
N LEU A 432 10.85 4.14 -35.07
CA LEU A 432 11.37 4.65 -33.78
C LEU A 432 12.59 5.55 -33.99
N VAL A 433 12.47 6.78 -33.50
CA VAL A 433 13.52 7.80 -33.58
C VAL A 433 13.96 8.20 -32.18
N VAL A 434 15.25 8.38 -32.00
CA VAL A 434 15.83 8.86 -30.74
C VAL A 434 16.57 10.17 -30.97
N SER A 435 16.40 11.12 -30.07
CA SER A 435 17.26 12.31 -29.97
C SER A 435 17.79 12.48 -28.55
N PHE A 436 19.04 12.92 -28.44
CA PHE A 436 19.74 13.13 -27.17
C PHE A 436 19.93 14.61 -26.92
N HIS A 437 19.51 15.11 -25.75
CA HIS A 437 19.62 16.52 -25.40
C HIS A 437 20.23 16.68 -24.00
N ARG A 438 21.33 17.44 -23.95
CA ARG A 438 21.98 17.81 -22.69
C ARG A 438 21.33 19.07 -22.13
N VAL A 439 20.53 18.92 -21.08
CA VAL A 439 19.64 19.97 -20.55
C VAL A 439 19.80 20.16 -19.03
N PRO A 440 21.01 20.48 -18.52
CA PRO A 440 21.29 20.53 -17.09
C PRO A 440 20.39 21.52 -16.35
N GLU A 441 20.17 22.72 -16.91
CA GLU A 441 19.37 23.79 -16.29
C GLU A 441 17.88 23.43 -16.18
N LEU A 442 17.35 22.66 -17.15
CA LEU A 442 15.97 22.18 -17.12
C LEU A 442 15.75 21.17 -15.97
N LEU A 443 16.77 20.32 -15.73
CA LEU A 443 16.73 19.21 -14.78
C LEU A 443 17.24 19.60 -13.39
N GLU A 444 17.75 20.81 -13.23
CA GLU A 444 18.22 21.34 -11.96
C GLU A 444 17.06 21.56 -10.98
N HIS A 445 17.31 21.26 -9.71
CA HIS A 445 16.38 21.54 -8.62
C HIS A 445 16.22 23.05 -8.39
N GLY A 446 15.09 23.45 -7.80
CA GLY A 446 14.79 24.85 -7.53
C GLY A 446 13.88 25.52 -8.55
N ASN A 447 13.69 26.82 -8.35
CA ASN A 447 12.84 27.64 -9.22
C ASN A 447 13.62 28.04 -10.48
N ARG A 448 13.14 27.61 -11.64
CA ARG A 448 13.74 27.82 -12.96
C ARG A 448 12.62 28.11 -13.95
N ASP A 449 12.86 28.99 -14.93
CA ASP A 449 11.93 29.17 -16.05
C ASP A 449 12.04 27.99 -17.02
N ARG A 450 11.39 26.89 -16.65
CA ARG A 450 11.46 25.64 -17.41
C ARG A 450 10.74 25.72 -18.75
N VAL A 451 9.81 26.67 -18.92
CA VAL A 451 9.09 26.85 -20.18
C VAL A 451 10.03 27.40 -21.24
N ALA A 452 10.80 28.44 -20.90
CA ALA A 452 11.85 28.96 -21.78
C ALA A 452 12.87 27.87 -22.13
N LEU A 453 13.42 27.18 -21.12
CA LEU A 453 14.43 26.13 -21.31
C LEU A 453 13.96 24.94 -22.16
N ALA A 454 12.68 24.57 -22.09
CA ALA A 454 12.13 23.51 -22.93
C ALA A 454 11.86 23.97 -24.37
N SER A 455 11.65 25.27 -24.58
CA SER A 455 11.42 25.85 -25.92
C SER A 455 12.70 25.86 -26.75
N ASP A 456 13.88 25.75 -26.14
CA ASP A 456 15.16 25.62 -26.83
C ASP A 456 15.38 24.21 -27.42
N ILE A 457 14.55 23.24 -27.04
CA ILE A 457 14.62 21.86 -27.55
C ILE A 457 13.79 21.80 -28.84
N GLU A 458 14.46 21.68 -29.99
CA GLU A 458 13.84 21.76 -31.32
C GLU A 458 12.61 20.85 -31.49
N VAL A 459 12.68 19.59 -31.01
CA VAL A 459 11.57 18.62 -31.07
C VAL A 459 10.34 19.11 -30.30
N ILE A 460 10.55 19.81 -29.19
CA ILE A 460 9.49 20.41 -28.38
C ILE A 460 8.96 21.68 -29.06
N ALA A 461 9.87 22.55 -29.52
CA ALA A 461 9.54 23.83 -30.13
C ALA A 461 8.68 23.68 -31.39
N LYS A 462 9.01 22.69 -32.24
CA LYS A 462 8.33 22.46 -33.51
C LYS A 462 7.02 21.69 -33.40
N GLN A 463 6.69 21.16 -32.21
CA GLN A 463 5.53 20.29 -32.00
C GLN A 463 5.38 19.23 -33.10
N GLU A 464 6.49 18.56 -33.44
CA GLU A 464 6.51 17.70 -34.62
C GLU A 464 5.47 16.58 -34.52
N THR A 465 4.83 16.26 -35.66
CA THR A 465 3.74 15.29 -35.70
C THR A 465 4.20 13.88 -35.30
N GLY A 466 3.42 13.24 -34.43
CA GLY A 466 3.64 11.88 -33.95
C GLY A 466 3.65 11.76 -32.42
N ALA A 467 3.77 10.54 -31.90
CA ALA A 467 3.82 10.31 -30.46
C ALA A 467 5.24 10.56 -29.93
N VAL A 468 5.36 11.38 -28.89
CA VAL A 468 6.64 11.70 -28.25
C VAL A 468 6.63 11.20 -26.81
N VAL A 469 7.67 10.45 -26.43
CA VAL A 469 7.92 9.99 -25.06
C VAL A 469 9.31 10.41 -24.62
N ALA A 470 9.47 10.73 -23.34
CA ALA A 470 10.75 11.23 -22.80
C ALA A 470 11.36 10.28 -21.76
N TRP A 471 12.64 9.95 -21.94
CA TRP A 471 13.50 9.40 -20.90
C TRP A 471 14.27 10.54 -20.26
N VAL A 472 14.01 10.78 -18.97
CA VAL A 472 14.65 11.86 -18.21
C VAL A 472 15.54 11.31 -17.11
N GLU A 473 16.82 11.67 -17.08
CA GLU A 473 17.75 11.33 -15.99
C GLU A 473 18.14 12.55 -15.15
N THR A 474 17.85 12.52 -13.85
CA THR A 474 18.20 13.57 -12.88
C THR A 474 19.29 13.10 -11.93
N GLU A 475 20.14 13.99 -11.41
CA GLU A 475 21.25 13.66 -10.49
C GLU A 475 20.79 13.26 -9.07
N TYR A 476 19.48 13.28 -8.80
CA TYR A 476 18.94 13.17 -7.46
C TYR A 476 18.77 11.74 -6.97
N ASP A 477 19.53 11.36 -5.95
CA ASP A 477 19.27 10.15 -5.16
C ASP A 477 18.27 10.46 -4.01
N PRO A 478 17.04 9.92 -4.01
CA PRO A 478 16.10 10.11 -2.91
C PRO A 478 16.62 9.62 -1.55
N LYS A 479 17.73 8.87 -1.50
CA LYS A 479 18.40 8.44 -0.28
C LYS A 479 19.29 9.50 0.36
N THR A 480 19.66 10.58 -0.34
CA THR A 480 20.57 11.63 0.19
C THR A 480 19.85 12.80 0.87
N GLY A 481 18.52 12.88 0.74
CA GLY A 481 17.64 13.83 1.45
C GLY A 481 16.73 14.60 0.49
N LYS A 482 15.56 15.11 0.95
CA LYS A 482 14.64 15.91 0.09
C LYS A 482 15.36 17.16 -0.42
N ALA A 483 15.62 17.25 -1.72
CA ALA A 483 16.00 18.50 -2.36
C ALA A 483 14.88 19.53 -2.16
N THR A 484 15.25 20.79 -1.89
CA THR A 484 14.32 21.91 -1.94
C THR A 484 13.86 22.02 -3.40
N ASP A 485 12.55 21.83 -3.65
CA ASP A 485 11.92 21.88 -4.98
C ASP A 485 12.49 20.90 -6.02
N ASP A 486 12.11 19.62 -5.88
CA ASP A 486 12.42 18.54 -6.84
C ASP A 486 11.98 18.90 -8.28
N ALA A 487 12.92 18.85 -9.24
CA ALA A 487 12.68 19.20 -10.65
C ALA A 487 11.77 18.19 -11.36
N LYS A 488 11.70 16.95 -10.86
CA LYS A 488 10.92 15.88 -11.47
C LYS A 488 9.47 16.25 -11.71
N ASN A 489 8.79 16.78 -10.70
CA ASN A 489 7.36 17.09 -10.76
C ASN A 489 7.04 18.25 -11.73
N PRO A 490 7.72 19.42 -11.66
CA PRO A 490 7.48 20.51 -12.60
C PRO A 490 7.88 20.15 -14.03
N VAL A 491 9.01 19.44 -14.26
CA VAL A 491 9.39 18.98 -15.61
C VAL A 491 8.38 17.97 -16.15
N ARG A 492 7.91 17.01 -15.35
CA ARG A 492 6.87 16.07 -15.78
C ARG A 492 5.59 16.78 -16.21
N ARG A 493 5.13 17.76 -15.42
CA ARG A 493 3.94 18.56 -15.76
C ARG A 493 4.14 19.36 -17.05
N LEU A 494 5.30 19.99 -17.21
CA LEU A 494 5.63 20.75 -18.42
C LEU A 494 5.58 19.86 -19.66
N LEU A 495 6.29 18.74 -19.65
CA LEU A 495 6.28 17.77 -20.75
C LEU A 495 4.86 17.27 -21.03
N SER A 496 4.07 17.00 -19.98
CA SER A 496 2.69 16.53 -20.14
C SER A 496 1.76 17.58 -20.77
N ARG A 497 1.96 18.88 -20.52
CA ARG A 497 1.23 19.96 -21.20
C ARG A 497 1.56 20.08 -22.69
N LEU A 498 2.67 19.48 -23.10
CA LEU A 498 3.13 19.38 -24.48
C LEU A 498 2.78 18.01 -25.08
N ASP A 499 1.89 17.25 -24.43
CA ASP A 499 1.52 15.87 -24.77
C ASP A 499 2.68 14.86 -24.78
N ILE A 500 3.76 15.16 -24.05
CA ILE A 500 4.94 14.30 -23.90
C ILE A 500 4.88 13.55 -22.57
N THR A 501 4.76 12.22 -22.64
CA THR A 501 4.82 11.39 -21.42
C THR A 501 6.26 11.07 -21.05
N ALA A 502 6.62 11.20 -19.76
CA ALA A 502 8.00 11.11 -19.30
C ALA A 502 8.23 10.06 -18.20
N GLN A 503 9.28 9.24 -18.38
CA GLN A 503 9.81 8.34 -17.37
C GLN A 503 11.11 8.92 -16.79
N PHE A 504 11.18 8.95 -15.46
CA PHE A 504 12.30 9.55 -14.74
C PHE A 504 13.16 8.48 -14.07
N LEU A 505 14.47 8.61 -14.22
CA LEU A 505 15.47 7.85 -13.49
C LEU A 505 16.42 8.77 -12.73
N ALA A 506 16.93 8.27 -11.61
CA ALA A 506 18.03 8.92 -10.90
C ALA A 506 19.37 8.38 -11.42
N THR A 507 20.29 9.26 -11.78
CA THR A 507 21.70 8.93 -12.02
C THR A 507 22.43 8.96 -10.67
N PRO A 508 23.07 7.87 -10.23
CA PRO A 508 23.91 7.93 -9.03
C PRO A 508 25.07 8.91 -9.27
N PRO A 509 25.44 9.75 -8.28
CA PRO A 509 26.61 10.61 -8.41
C PRO A 509 27.88 9.76 -8.63
N PRO A 510 28.85 10.24 -9.42
CA PRO A 510 30.15 9.59 -9.52
C PRO A 510 30.79 9.53 -8.12
N PRO A 511 31.52 8.45 -7.77
CA PRO A 511 32.20 8.37 -6.48
C PRO A 511 33.24 9.50 -6.38
N THR A 512 32.98 10.50 -5.55
CA THR A 512 33.91 11.61 -5.28
C THR A 512 35.03 11.14 -4.36
N THR A 513 36.28 11.44 -4.73
CA THR A 513 37.50 11.09 -3.97
C THR A 513 37.74 11.98 -2.74
N THR A 514 36.95 13.02 -2.51
CA THR A 514 37.23 14.08 -1.52
C THR A 514 36.15 14.31 -0.47
N THR A 515 35.11 13.49 -0.40
CA THR A 515 34.13 13.53 0.69
C THR A 515 34.40 12.36 1.64
N ALA A 516 34.76 12.65 2.89
CA ALA A 516 34.84 11.66 3.97
C ALA A 516 33.62 10.73 3.90
N PRO A 517 33.81 9.40 4.01
CA PRO A 517 32.82 8.43 3.58
C PRO A 517 31.55 8.59 4.41
N ARG A 518 30.52 9.18 3.81
CA ARG A 518 29.16 9.06 4.31
C ARG A 518 28.74 7.62 4.00
N ARG A 519 29.06 6.76 4.97
CA ARG A 519 28.98 5.28 5.07
C ARG A 519 27.90 4.60 4.20
N GLN A 520 28.06 4.61 2.87
CA GLN A 520 27.62 3.49 2.04
C GLN A 520 28.72 2.44 2.12
N PRO A 521 28.40 1.15 2.33
CA PRO A 521 29.36 0.11 2.04
C PRO A 521 29.60 0.15 0.53
N VAL A 522 30.76 0.67 0.15
CA VAL A 522 31.41 0.29 -1.10
C VAL A 522 31.39 -1.23 -1.10
N LYS A 523 30.53 -1.83 -1.93
CA LYS A 523 30.80 -3.20 -2.35
C LYS A 523 32.17 -3.09 -3.01
N ALA A 524 33.20 -3.60 -2.35
CA ALA A 524 34.44 -3.96 -3.02
C ALA A 524 34.09 -5.11 -3.98
N THR A 525 33.43 -4.75 -5.08
CA THR A 525 33.38 -5.58 -6.26
C THR A 525 34.76 -5.45 -6.87
N THR A 526 35.59 -6.45 -6.62
CA THR A 526 36.66 -6.83 -7.53
C THR A 526 36.15 -6.64 -8.96
N ALA A 527 36.90 -5.87 -9.74
CA ALA A 527 36.63 -5.62 -11.14
C ALA A 527 36.71 -6.94 -11.90
N THR A 528 35.57 -7.57 -12.14
CA THR A 528 35.37 -8.66 -13.10
C THR A 528 33.87 -8.82 -13.29
N THR A 529 33.41 -8.69 -14.53
CA THR A 529 32.00 -8.62 -15.02
C THR A 529 31.30 -7.26 -14.86
N ALA A 530 31.02 -6.62 -16.00
CA ALA A 530 30.20 -5.42 -16.09
C ALA A 530 28.75 -5.77 -15.72
N LYS A 531 28.35 -5.56 -14.45
CA LYS A 531 26.98 -5.84 -14.02
C LYS A 531 25.97 -5.02 -14.83
N ALA A 532 24.88 -5.67 -15.25
CA ALA A 532 23.79 -5.04 -15.97
C ALA A 532 23.15 -3.89 -15.15
N ASP A 533 22.88 -2.77 -15.82
CA ASP A 533 22.19 -1.62 -15.23
C ASP A 533 20.67 -1.85 -15.26
N HIS A 534 20.19 -2.65 -14.31
CA HIS A 534 18.78 -3.03 -14.21
C HIS A 534 17.81 -1.83 -14.15
N PRO A 535 18.10 -0.72 -13.46
CA PRO A 535 17.26 0.47 -13.50
C PRO A 535 17.09 1.07 -14.90
N ALA A 536 18.18 1.21 -15.67
CA ALA A 536 18.13 1.76 -17.01
C ALA A 536 17.36 0.84 -17.98
N MET A 537 17.59 -0.48 -17.89
CA MET A 537 16.81 -1.48 -18.63
C MET A 537 15.30 -1.39 -18.33
N ALA A 538 14.96 -1.29 -17.04
CA ALA A 538 13.57 -1.22 -16.60
C ALA A 538 12.89 0.06 -17.10
N ALA A 539 13.59 1.20 -17.15
CA ALA A 539 13.03 2.44 -17.69
C ALA A 539 12.78 2.38 -19.20
N ALA A 540 13.70 1.79 -19.97
CA ALA A 540 13.52 1.58 -21.40
C ALA A 540 12.29 0.70 -21.68
N ALA A 541 12.18 -0.43 -20.97
CA ALA A 541 11.01 -1.31 -21.06
C ALA A 541 9.72 -0.60 -20.62
N ASP A 542 9.80 0.23 -19.58
CA ASP A 542 8.66 1.00 -19.07
C ASP A 542 8.14 2.06 -20.04
N LEU A 543 9.04 2.74 -20.74
CA LEU A 543 8.69 3.67 -21.82
C LEU A 543 8.10 2.94 -23.03
N LEU A 544 8.80 1.93 -23.54
CA LEU A 544 8.44 1.27 -24.80
C LEU A 544 7.24 0.33 -24.69
N LEU A 545 6.87 -0.12 -23.48
CA LEU A 545 5.75 -1.03 -23.26
C LEU A 545 4.60 -0.36 -22.49
N ARG A 546 4.84 0.01 -21.23
CA ARG A 546 3.76 0.52 -20.34
C ARG A 546 3.30 1.90 -20.76
N THR A 547 4.21 2.78 -21.14
CA THR A 547 3.88 4.17 -21.45
C THR A 547 3.19 4.28 -22.81
N THR A 548 3.74 3.62 -23.83
CA THR A 548 3.14 3.49 -25.17
C THR A 548 1.83 2.69 -25.18
N GLY A 549 1.64 1.82 -24.19
CA GLY A 549 0.42 1.02 -24.05
C GLY A 549 0.36 -0.15 -25.02
N VAL A 550 1.51 -0.78 -25.31
CA VAL A 550 1.59 -2.00 -26.11
C VAL A 550 1.84 -3.23 -25.25
N LEU A 551 1.16 -4.31 -25.60
CA LEU A 551 1.24 -5.59 -24.92
C LEU A 551 1.50 -6.69 -25.95
N HIS A 552 2.51 -7.53 -25.66
CA HIS A 552 2.95 -8.59 -26.58
C HIS A 552 1.80 -9.57 -26.90
N PRO A 553 1.62 -10.00 -28.16
CA PRO A 553 0.50 -10.84 -28.55
C PRO A 553 0.61 -12.28 -28.04
N ASP A 554 1.78 -12.73 -27.55
CA ASP A 554 1.88 -14.01 -26.81
C ASP A 554 0.93 -14.07 -25.60
N LEU A 555 0.58 -12.90 -25.03
CA LEU A 555 -0.46 -12.82 -24.00
C LEU A 555 -1.82 -13.32 -24.52
N ALA A 556 -2.13 -13.14 -25.80
CA ALA A 556 -3.36 -13.66 -26.42
C ALA A 556 -3.44 -15.17 -26.43
N ARG A 557 -2.33 -15.83 -26.75
CA ARG A 557 -2.25 -17.29 -26.83
C ARG A 557 -2.52 -17.94 -25.49
N ASP A 558 -1.94 -17.39 -24.42
CA ASP A 558 -1.92 -18.04 -23.11
C ASP A 558 -3.01 -17.52 -22.15
N ILE A 559 -3.57 -16.33 -22.40
CA ILE A 559 -4.57 -15.70 -21.53
C ILE A 559 -5.98 -15.81 -22.11
N LEU A 560 -6.18 -15.43 -23.38
CA LEU A 560 -7.53 -15.23 -23.92
C LEU A 560 -8.11 -16.40 -24.68
N ARG A 561 -7.28 -17.26 -25.30
CA ARG A 561 -7.79 -18.35 -26.15
C ARG A 561 -8.85 -19.19 -25.45
N ASP A 562 -8.53 -19.70 -24.25
CA ASP A 562 -9.48 -20.51 -23.45
C ASP A 562 -10.62 -19.67 -22.85
N PHE A 563 -10.43 -18.35 -22.71
CA PHE A 563 -11.39 -17.47 -22.02
C PHE A 563 -12.54 -17.03 -22.94
N LEU A 564 -12.24 -16.81 -24.23
CA LEU A 564 -13.23 -16.42 -25.24
C LEU A 564 -13.84 -17.62 -25.98
N ASP A 565 -13.28 -18.82 -25.80
CA ASP A 565 -13.81 -20.03 -26.41
C ASP A 565 -15.29 -20.25 -26.02
N GLY A 566 -16.12 -20.57 -27.00
CA GLY A 566 -17.56 -20.75 -26.82
C GLY A 566 -18.39 -19.48 -26.55
N THR A 567 -17.76 -18.28 -26.45
CA THR A 567 -18.49 -17.02 -26.18
C THR A 567 -19.05 -16.34 -27.43
N GLY A 568 -18.60 -16.74 -28.61
CA GLY A 568 -18.93 -16.08 -29.89
C GLY A 568 -18.17 -14.78 -30.15
N HIS A 569 -17.29 -14.36 -29.23
CA HIS A 569 -16.52 -13.13 -29.34
C HIS A 569 -15.05 -13.40 -29.67
N SER A 570 -14.44 -12.59 -30.54
CA SER A 570 -13.00 -12.67 -30.85
C SER A 570 -12.14 -11.67 -30.06
N SER A 571 -12.78 -10.76 -29.32
CA SER A 571 -12.15 -9.70 -28.55
C SER A 571 -12.96 -9.33 -27.31
N VAL A 572 -12.28 -8.76 -26.31
CA VAL A 572 -12.88 -8.28 -25.06
C VAL A 572 -12.16 -7.02 -24.57
N HIS A 573 -12.92 -6.10 -23.96
CA HIS A 573 -12.36 -4.94 -23.28
C HIS A 573 -12.09 -5.28 -21.81
N LEU A 574 -10.83 -5.24 -21.40
CA LEU A 574 -10.43 -5.44 -20.01
C LEU A 574 -10.20 -4.09 -19.35
N VAL A 575 -11.07 -3.68 -18.43
CA VAL A 575 -11.10 -2.34 -17.85
C VAL A 575 -10.55 -2.37 -16.42
N GLY A 576 -9.65 -1.45 -16.08
CA GLY A 576 -9.19 -1.22 -14.71
C GLY A 576 -9.76 0.09 -14.18
N LEU A 577 -10.48 0.04 -13.06
CA LEU A 577 -11.00 1.23 -12.38
C LEU A 577 -10.31 1.42 -11.03
N HIS A 578 -9.70 2.58 -10.83
CA HIS A 578 -9.03 2.96 -9.59
C HIS A 578 -9.59 4.27 -9.06
N SER A 579 -9.66 4.40 -7.73
CA SER A 579 -9.98 5.67 -7.08
C SER A 579 -9.20 5.91 -5.81
N ARG A 580 -8.85 7.17 -5.54
CA ARG A 580 -8.12 7.54 -4.33
C ARG A 580 -8.53 8.93 -3.87
N LEU A 581 -8.58 9.16 -2.57
CA LEU A 581 -8.71 10.51 -2.04
C LEU A 581 -7.32 11.14 -1.98
N GLN A 582 -7.14 12.29 -2.64
CA GLN A 582 -5.95 13.10 -2.53
C GLN A 582 -6.19 14.19 -1.48
N HIS A 583 -5.49 14.07 -0.35
CA HIS A 583 -5.45 15.13 0.65
C HIS A 583 -4.50 16.25 0.20
N SER A 584 -4.88 17.49 0.47
CA SER A 584 -3.99 18.64 0.25
C SER A 584 -2.95 18.72 1.36
N ALA A 585 -1.75 19.21 1.02
CA ALA A 585 -0.76 19.61 2.01
C ALA A 585 -1.13 20.94 2.69
N VAL A 586 -2.02 21.71 2.04
CA VAL A 586 -2.59 22.93 2.61
C VAL A 586 -3.79 22.53 3.45
N ASP A 587 -3.63 22.67 4.76
CA ASP A 587 -4.68 22.42 5.73
C ASP A 587 -5.96 23.19 5.36
N GLY A 588 -7.12 22.54 5.45
CA GLY A 588 -8.43 23.15 5.19
C GLY A 588 -8.93 23.05 3.75
N THR A 589 -8.08 22.61 2.81
CA THR A 589 -8.56 22.28 1.46
C THR A 589 -9.28 20.93 1.48
N ALA A 590 -10.52 20.89 0.96
CA ALA A 590 -11.29 19.66 0.87
C ALA A 590 -10.53 18.61 0.02
N PRO A 591 -10.53 17.32 0.43
CA PRO A 591 -9.86 16.28 -0.34
C PRO A 591 -10.52 16.13 -1.72
N LYS A 592 -9.70 15.86 -2.73
CA LYS A 592 -10.15 15.62 -4.10
C LYS A 592 -10.24 14.13 -4.36
N LEU A 593 -11.30 13.66 -5.01
CA LEU A 593 -11.36 12.28 -5.45
C LEU A 593 -10.68 12.15 -6.82
N VAL A 594 -9.65 11.30 -6.87
CA VAL A 594 -8.97 10.88 -8.09
C VAL A 594 -9.68 9.65 -8.61
N ILE A 595 -9.97 9.63 -9.91
CA ILE A 595 -10.54 8.50 -10.63
C ILE A 595 -9.64 8.29 -11.85
N THR A 596 -9.13 7.07 -12.03
CA THR A 596 -8.37 6.70 -13.22
C THR A 596 -8.95 5.42 -13.82
N ALA A 597 -9.09 5.41 -15.13
CA ALA A 597 -9.65 4.29 -15.88
C ALA A 597 -8.76 3.96 -17.08
N THR A 598 -8.41 2.68 -17.21
CA THR A 598 -7.64 2.13 -18.33
C THR A 598 -8.41 0.98 -18.94
N ALA A 599 -8.31 0.81 -20.26
CA ALA A 599 -8.95 -0.27 -21.00
C ALA A 599 -7.92 -0.94 -21.91
N ILE A 600 -7.79 -2.25 -21.80
CA ILE A 600 -7.02 -3.06 -22.73
C ILE A 600 -7.99 -3.65 -23.74
N HIS A 601 -7.80 -3.30 -25.02
CA HIS A 601 -8.52 -3.95 -26.09
C HIS A 601 -7.78 -5.24 -26.46
N ALA A 602 -8.31 -6.35 -25.98
CA ALA A 602 -7.64 -7.63 -25.99
C ALA A 602 -8.28 -8.53 -27.07
N HIS A 603 -7.47 -9.13 -27.93
CA HIS A 603 -7.91 -9.91 -29.09
C HIS A 603 -7.29 -11.32 -29.08
N GLN A 604 -8.02 -12.33 -29.55
CA GLN A 604 -7.56 -13.74 -29.53
C GLN A 604 -6.45 -14.07 -30.53
N ASP A 605 -6.32 -13.26 -31.60
CA ASP A 605 -5.29 -13.42 -32.62
C ASP A 605 -3.87 -13.25 -32.03
N PRO A 606 -3.02 -14.29 -32.06
CA PRO A 606 -1.66 -14.25 -31.51
C PRO A 606 -0.68 -13.41 -32.36
N HIS A 607 -1.12 -12.78 -33.44
CA HIS A 607 -0.31 -11.85 -34.24
C HIS A 607 -0.70 -10.38 -34.01
N ARG A 608 -1.78 -10.12 -33.25
CA ARG A 608 -2.28 -8.77 -33.00
C ARG A 608 -1.87 -8.28 -31.61
N PHE A 609 -1.05 -7.23 -31.57
CA PHE A 609 -0.72 -6.55 -30.33
C PHE A 609 -1.98 -6.01 -29.64
N TRP A 610 -2.07 -6.21 -28.33
CA TRP A 610 -3.11 -5.56 -27.56
C TRP A 610 -2.73 -4.12 -27.30
N GLN A 611 -3.74 -3.26 -27.34
CA GLN A 611 -3.58 -1.81 -27.17
C GLN A 611 -4.25 -1.37 -25.88
N VAL A 612 -3.58 -0.47 -25.18
CA VAL A 612 -4.11 0.15 -23.98
C VAL A 612 -4.60 1.56 -24.30
N ARG A 613 -5.81 1.86 -23.82
CA ARG A 613 -6.39 3.19 -23.82
C ARG A 613 -6.59 3.66 -22.39
N MET A 614 -6.57 4.97 -22.20
CA MET A 614 -6.89 5.61 -20.93
C MET A 614 -7.99 6.63 -21.15
N TRP A 615 -8.91 6.73 -20.20
CA TRP A 615 -9.94 7.77 -20.22
C TRP A 615 -9.28 9.14 -20.03
N SER A 616 -9.68 10.12 -20.83
CA SER A 616 -9.25 11.51 -20.68
C SER A 616 -10.45 12.41 -20.42
N ASP A 617 -10.49 13.04 -19.26
CA ASP A 617 -11.48 14.07 -18.93
C ASP A 617 -11.36 15.29 -19.84
N THR A 618 -10.13 15.67 -20.22
CA THR A 618 -9.86 16.77 -21.15
C THR A 618 -10.46 16.54 -22.53
N ALA A 619 -10.31 15.32 -23.06
CA ALA A 619 -10.82 14.97 -24.40
C ALA A 619 -12.24 14.37 -24.37
N ASN A 620 -12.78 14.13 -23.17
CA ASN A 620 -14.05 13.42 -22.91
C ASN A 620 -14.21 12.12 -23.71
N ARG A 621 -13.12 11.34 -23.84
CA ARG A 621 -13.09 10.08 -24.60
C ARG A 621 -11.93 9.19 -24.20
N TRP A 622 -11.99 7.93 -24.62
CA TRP A 622 -10.87 7.00 -24.54
C TRP A 622 -9.80 7.34 -25.57
N VAL A 623 -8.59 7.69 -25.11
CA VAL A 623 -7.44 8.03 -25.96
C VAL A 623 -6.33 6.98 -25.81
N PRO A 624 -5.38 6.88 -26.76
CA PRO A 624 -4.18 6.07 -26.57
C PRO A 624 -3.49 6.39 -25.23
N GLN A 625 -2.90 5.37 -24.61
CA GLN A 625 -2.35 5.50 -23.25
C GLN A 625 -1.37 6.68 -23.05
N PRO A 626 -0.41 6.97 -23.95
CA PRO A 626 0.46 8.14 -23.81
C PRO A 626 -0.30 9.46 -23.68
N ALA A 627 -1.26 9.70 -24.58
CA ALA A 627 -2.07 10.91 -24.56
C ALA A 627 -2.91 11.00 -23.28
N GLY A 628 -3.49 9.88 -22.83
CA GLY A 628 -4.25 9.86 -21.59
C GLY A 628 -3.41 10.16 -20.35
N ILE A 629 -2.18 9.62 -20.27
CA ILE A 629 -1.25 9.94 -19.18
C ILE A 629 -0.86 11.42 -19.23
N ALA A 630 -0.52 11.94 -20.40
CA ALA A 630 -0.14 13.34 -20.57
C ALA A 630 -1.28 14.30 -20.19
N HIS A 631 -2.49 14.08 -20.71
CA HIS A 631 -3.67 14.87 -20.35
C HIS A 631 -3.93 14.85 -18.83
N PHE A 632 -3.81 13.68 -18.19
CA PHE A 632 -3.99 13.54 -16.75
C PHE A 632 -2.88 14.26 -15.96
N HIS A 633 -1.62 14.13 -16.36
CA HIS A 633 -0.46 14.73 -15.66
C HIS A 633 -0.31 16.25 -15.92
N ALA A 634 -0.90 16.78 -16.99
CA ALA A 634 -0.93 18.19 -17.30
C ALA A 634 -1.88 18.98 -16.37
N GLY A 635 -2.97 18.33 -15.95
CA GLY A 635 -4.06 18.91 -15.17
C GLY A 635 -3.87 18.83 -13.64
N PRO A 636 -4.89 19.29 -12.88
CA PRO A 636 -4.95 19.08 -11.44
C PRO A 636 -5.28 17.62 -11.11
N ILE A 637 -4.72 17.12 -10.01
CA ILE A 637 -5.05 15.78 -9.52
C ILE A 637 -6.47 15.71 -8.94
N GLY A 638 -7.34 14.92 -9.60
CA GLY A 638 -8.70 14.63 -9.15
C GLY A 638 -9.65 15.83 -9.09
N SER A 639 -10.88 15.57 -8.64
CA SER A 639 -11.97 16.56 -8.59
C SER A 639 -12.57 16.70 -7.19
N ALA A 640 -12.94 17.93 -6.82
CA ALA A 640 -13.66 18.22 -5.57
C ALA A 640 -15.18 18.00 -5.69
N GLN A 641 -15.70 17.84 -6.91
CA GLN A 641 -17.12 17.56 -7.17
C GLN A 641 -17.49 16.10 -6.87
N HIS A 642 -16.50 15.21 -6.95
CA HIS A 642 -16.64 13.78 -6.71
C HIS A 642 -16.31 13.42 -5.26
N GLY A 643 -16.82 12.28 -4.78
CA GLY A 643 -16.60 11.84 -3.40
C GLY A 643 -17.08 10.41 -3.15
N ARG A 644 -16.76 9.89 -1.97
CA ARG A 644 -17.03 8.49 -1.60
C ARG A 644 -18.35 8.25 -0.89
N ARG A 645 -19.08 9.29 -0.48
CA ARG A 645 -20.31 9.18 0.33
C ARG A 645 -21.37 10.19 -0.11
N GLY A 646 -22.63 9.92 0.26
CA GLY A 646 -23.77 10.82 0.06
C GLY A 646 -23.97 11.24 -1.40
N ALA A 647 -24.43 12.47 -1.62
CA ALA A 647 -24.69 13.02 -2.96
C ALA A 647 -23.44 13.01 -3.86
N LYS A 648 -22.24 13.21 -3.31
CA LYS A 648 -20.99 13.15 -4.09
C LYS A 648 -20.68 11.74 -4.60
N ALA A 649 -21.04 10.68 -3.87
CA ALA A 649 -20.91 9.31 -4.37
C ALA A 649 -21.80 9.06 -5.58
N VAL A 650 -23.02 9.60 -5.57
CA VAL A 650 -23.94 9.52 -6.73
C VAL A 650 -23.31 10.20 -7.95
N GLN A 651 -22.77 11.41 -7.78
CA GLN A 651 -22.06 12.12 -8.87
C GLN A 651 -20.84 11.34 -9.38
N THR A 652 -20.09 10.70 -8.48
CA THR A 652 -18.98 9.81 -8.86
C THR A 652 -19.45 8.61 -9.67
N ARG A 653 -20.57 7.96 -9.30
CA ARG A 653 -21.13 6.86 -10.09
C ARG A 653 -21.55 7.33 -11.48
N LEU A 654 -22.28 8.43 -11.59
CA LEU A 654 -22.71 8.99 -12.88
C LEU A 654 -21.52 9.30 -13.80
N HIS A 655 -20.45 9.88 -13.26
CA HIS A 655 -19.24 10.12 -14.03
C HIS A 655 -18.60 8.80 -14.50
N VAL A 656 -18.48 7.79 -13.62
CA VAL A 656 -17.94 6.48 -14.03
C VAL A 656 -18.84 5.77 -15.05
N GLU A 657 -20.17 5.87 -14.95
CA GLU A 657 -21.07 5.36 -15.99
C GLU A 657 -20.78 6.03 -17.34
N SER A 658 -20.63 7.37 -17.39
CA SER A 658 -20.27 8.07 -18.64
C SER A 658 -18.95 7.60 -19.26
N ILE A 659 -17.95 7.28 -18.43
CA ILE A 659 -16.66 6.72 -18.87
C ILE A 659 -16.88 5.35 -19.54
N LEU A 660 -17.68 4.50 -18.90
CA LEU A 660 -17.92 3.12 -19.33
C LEU A 660 -18.85 3.05 -20.55
N ASP A 661 -19.85 3.92 -20.64
CA ASP A 661 -20.75 4.03 -21.80
C ASP A 661 -20.01 4.47 -23.06
N ALA A 662 -18.93 5.26 -22.93
CA ALA A 662 -18.09 5.69 -24.03
C ALA A 662 -17.13 4.59 -24.56
N LEU A 663 -17.11 3.39 -23.97
CA LEU A 663 -16.29 2.28 -24.46
C LEU A 663 -16.79 1.76 -25.82
N PRO A 664 -15.90 1.45 -26.78
CA PRO A 664 -16.30 0.81 -28.04
C PRO A 664 -17.10 -0.47 -27.83
N ALA A 665 -17.91 -0.86 -28.82
CA ALA A 665 -18.73 -2.07 -28.77
C ALA A 665 -17.92 -3.36 -28.49
N GLY A 666 -18.59 -4.39 -27.97
CA GLY A 666 -18.01 -5.68 -27.59
C GLY A 666 -18.10 -5.96 -26.09
N PRO A 667 -17.78 -7.20 -25.67
CA PRO A 667 -17.90 -7.64 -24.28
C PRO A 667 -16.88 -6.95 -23.37
N VAL A 668 -17.23 -6.77 -22.09
CA VAL A 668 -16.42 -5.99 -21.14
C VAL A 668 -16.20 -6.77 -19.83
N VAL A 669 -14.95 -6.78 -19.35
CA VAL A 669 -14.60 -7.26 -18.00
C VAL A 669 -13.99 -6.11 -17.20
N ILE A 670 -14.64 -5.71 -16.11
CA ILE A 670 -14.23 -4.59 -15.26
C ILE A 670 -13.56 -5.11 -14.00
N MET A 671 -12.29 -4.78 -13.81
CA MET A 671 -11.49 -5.11 -12.63
C MET A 671 -11.39 -3.90 -11.72
N VAL A 672 -11.89 -4.04 -10.49
CA VAL A 672 -11.99 -2.95 -9.53
C VAL A 672 -11.15 -3.22 -8.29
N ASP A 673 -10.49 -2.18 -7.77
CA ASP A 673 -9.88 -2.23 -6.44
C ASP A 673 -10.98 -2.13 -5.37
N ALA A 674 -11.11 -3.20 -4.58
CA ALA A 674 -12.10 -3.31 -3.52
C ALA A 674 -11.98 -2.17 -2.49
N ALA A 675 -10.76 -1.89 -2.00
CA ALA A 675 -10.54 -0.92 -0.95
C ALA A 675 -10.83 0.51 -1.43
N ALA A 676 -10.47 0.79 -2.68
CA ALA A 676 -10.71 2.08 -3.32
C ALA A 676 -12.20 2.37 -3.55
N LEU A 677 -12.94 1.39 -4.09
CA LEU A 677 -14.24 1.62 -4.71
C LEU A 677 -15.44 1.16 -3.88
N ARG A 678 -15.28 0.29 -2.87
CA ARG A 678 -16.42 -0.24 -2.10
C ARG A 678 -17.28 0.80 -1.40
N SER A 679 -16.71 1.95 -1.04
CA SER A 679 -17.48 3.05 -0.45
C SER A 679 -18.37 3.76 -1.47
N ILE A 680 -17.92 3.82 -2.73
CA ILE A 680 -18.69 4.37 -3.85
C ILE A 680 -19.71 3.33 -4.33
N TYR A 681 -19.34 2.05 -4.40
CA TYR A 681 -20.17 0.95 -4.90
C TYR A 681 -20.45 -0.07 -3.80
N PRO A 682 -21.61 0.01 -3.13
CA PRO A 682 -21.94 -0.88 -2.02
C PRO A 682 -22.00 -2.35 -2.44
N GLY A 683 -22.29 -2.67 -3.70
CA GLY A 683 -22.25 -4.03 -4.25
C GLY A 683 -20.88 -4.71 -4.18
N LEU A 684 -19.81 -3.94 -3.93
CA LEU A 684 -18.46 -4.45 -3.71
C LEU A 684 -18.14 -4.70 -2.22
N GLN A 685 -18.97 -4.22 -1.29
CA GLN A 685 -18.83 -4.46 0.15
C GLN A 685 -19.27 -5.88 0.47
N ASN A 686 -18.63 -6.53 1.44
CA ASN A 686 -18.92 -7.94 1.74
C ASN A 686 -20.38 -8.17 2.16
N HIS A 687 -20.94 -7.30 3.01
CA HIS A 687 -22.32 -7.45 3.52
C HIS A 687 -23.41 -7.10 2.48
N GLN A 688 -23.08 -6.40 1.40
CA GLN A 688 -23.97 -6.10 0.28
C GLN A 688 -23.46 -6.70 -1.04
N PHE A 689 -22.63 -7.74 -0.95
CA PHE A 689 -21.88 -8.26 -2.10
C PHE A 689 -22.83 -8.74 -3.18
N ALA A 690 -22.67 -8.22 -4.41
CA ALA A 690 -23.52 -8.49 -5.58
C ALA A 690 -24.99 -8.02 -5.48
N VAL A 691 -25.44 -7.49 -4.33
CA VAL A 691 -26.81 -6.99 -4.13
C VAL A 691 -26.87 -5.47 -4.27
N GLY A 692 -25.88 -4.76 -3.73
CA GLY A 692 -25.80 -3.30 -3.81
C GLY A 692 -25.38 -2.79 -5.20
N ALA A 693 -25.38 -1.47 -5.37
CA ALA A 693 -24.99 -0.84 -6.63
C ALA A 693 -23.55 -1.22 -7.05
N LEU A 694 -23.39 -1.59 -8.32
CA LEU A 694 -22.15 -1.96 -9.00
C LEU A 694 -21.85 -0.95 -10.13
N PRO A 695 -20.60 -0.86 -10.63
CA PRO A 695 -20.30 -0.06 -11.82
C PRO A 695 -20.90 -0.68 -13.09
N ALA A 696 -21.07 0.14 -14.13
CA ALA A 696 -21.57 -0.26 -15.47
C ALA A 696 -23.04 -0.71 -15.49
N VAL A 697 -23.89 -0.15 -14.63
CA VAL A 697 -25.33 -0.48 -14.62
C VAL A 697 -25.99 -0.17 -15.97
N SER A 698 -25.64 0.94 -16.62
CA SER A 698 -26.17 1.27 -17.95
C SER A 698 -25.71 0.29 -19.03
N LEU A 699 -24.51 -0.26 -18.84
CA LEU A 699 -23.81 -1.06 -19.83
C LEU A 699 -24.26 -2.51 -19.87
N THR A 700 -24.60 -3.06 -18.70
CA THR A 700 -25.09 -4.44 -18.55
C THR A 700 -26.42 -4.68 -19.25
N ALA A 701 -27.22 -3.62 -19.47
CA ALA A 701 -28.45 -3.69 -20.25
C ALA A 701 -28.21 -3.78 -21.77
N GLN A 702 -27.01 -3.44 -22.24
CA GLN A 702 -26.71 -3.29 -23.68
C GLN A 702 -25.78 -4.38 -24.21
N ARG A 703 -24.99 -5.01 -23.33
CA ARG A 703 -23.93 -5.95 -23.72
C ARG A 703 -23.45 -6.81 -22.56
N ASP A 704 -22.66 -7.84 -22.88
CA ASP A 704 -22.04 -8.73 -21.90
C ASP A 704 -21.01 -7.98 -21.05
N VAL A 705 -21.28 -7.88 -19.75
CA VAL A 705 -20.40 -7.22 -18.78
C VAL A 705 -20.17 -8.11 -17.55
N ALA A 706 -18.91 -8.29 -17.19
CA ALA A 706 -18.49 -8.90 -15.93
C ALA A 706 -17.75 -7.90 -15.05
N ILE A 707 -17.87 -8.07 -13.73
CA ILE A 707 -17.23 -7.24 -12.72
C ILE A 707 -16.46 -8.16 -11.79
N VAL A 708 -15.15 -7.91 -11.66
CA VAL A 708 -14.23 -8.65 -10.81
C VAL A 708 -13.65 -7.73 -9.75
N ARG A 709 -13.93 -8.04 -8.49
CA ARG A 709 -13.39 -7.36 -7.32
C ARG A 709 -12.02 -7.94 -6.96
N CYS A 710 -11.01 -7.08 -6.92
CA CYS A 710 -9.66 -7.43 -6.48
C CYS A 710 -9.34 -6.72 -5.16
N ASN A 711 -8.94 -7.48 -4.13
CA ASN A 711 -8.50 -6.92 -2.86
C ASN A 711 -7.05 -7.33 -2.58
N THR A 712 -6.23 -6.35 -2.19
CA THR A 712 -4.83 -6.53 -1.77
C THR A 712 -4.52 -5.79 -0.47
N SER A 713 -5.56 -5.37 0.25
CA SER A 713 -5.43 -4.65 1.50
C SER A 713 -5.02 -5.58 2.65
N ARG A 714 -4.88 -5.02 3.84
CA ARG A 714 -4.60 -5.77 5.08
C ARG A 714 -5.75 -6.70 5.51
N GLU A 715 -6.88 -6.66 4.81
CA GLU A 715 -8.01 -7.57 5.04
C GLU A 715 -7.79 -8.93 4.38
N VAL A 716 -6.79 -9.08 3.49
CA VAL A 716 -6.52 -10.35 2.81
C VAL A 716 -5.64 -11.24 3.70
N PRO A 717 -6.08 -12.47 4.04
CA PRO A 717 -5.27 -13.42 4.80
C PRO A 717 -3.93 -13.71 4.11
N ARG A 718 -2.83 -13.58 4.84
CA ARG A 718 -1.50 -13.87 4.28
C ARG A 718 -1.25 -15.38 4.20
N PRO A 719 -0.84 -15.93 3.04
CA PRO A 719 -0.40 -17.31 2.94
C PRO A 719 0.83 -17.56 3.81
N VAL A 720 0.88 -18.73 4.48
CA VAL A 720 2.02 -19.11 5.33
C VAL A 720 2.63 -20.45 4.96
N HIS A 721 1.83 -21.41 4.48
CA HIS A 721 2.31 -22.74 4.14
C HIS A 721 1.38 -23.43 3.14
N ARG A 722 1.93 -24.24 2.25
CA ARG A 722 1.17 -25.06 1.30
C ARG A 722 1.26 -26.54 1.65
N HIS A 723 0.12 -27.16 1.91
CA HIS A 723 0.03 -28.60 2.13
C HIS A 723 0.00 -29.39 0.81
N GLY A 724 0.81 -30.46 0.74
CA GLY A 724 0.92 -31.37 -0.41
C GLY A 724 1.96 -30.95 -1.46
N GLY A 725 2.20 -31.78 -2.49
CA GLY A 725 3.26 -31.54 -3.50
C GLY A 725 4.68 -31.58 -2.91
N HIS A 726 5.64 -30.89 -3.53
CA HIS A 726 7.03 -30.88 -3.06
C HIS A 726 7.14 -30.08 -1.73
N GLN A 727 7.59 -30.75 -0.68
CA GLN A 727 7.79 -30.17 0.64
C GLN A 727 9.28 -29.92 0.89
N PRO A 728 9.65 -28.83 1.59
CA PRO A 728 11.02 -28.64 2.05
C PRO A 728 11.47 -29.81 2.93
N GLY A 729 12.78 -30.11 2.91
CA GLY A 729 13.35 -31.16 3.76
C GLY A 729 13.31 -30.83 5.26
N ASP A 730 13.39 -29.54 5.61
CA ASP A 730 13.10 -29.05 6.97
C ASP A 730 11.58 -28.90 7.14
N PRO A 731 10.91 -29.69 7.99
CA PRO A 731 9.46 -29.60 8.21
C PRO A 731 8.99 -28.22 8.72
N ARG A 732 9.92 -27.45 9.31
CA ARG A 732 9.67 -26.12 9.88
C ARG A 732 9.83 -25.00 8.86
N GLN A 733 10.40 -25.31 7.70
CA GLN A 733 10.49 -24.38 6.59
C GLN A 733 9.13 -24.36 5.86
N PRO A 734 8.52 -23.18 5.65
CA PRO A 734 7.26 -23.10 4.95
C PRO A 734 7.40 -23.51 3.49
N ALA A 735 6.47 -24.35 3.02
CA ALA A 735 6.34 -24.66 1.61
C ALA A 735 5.72 -23.47 0.87
N ALA A 736 6.42 -22.99 -0.15
CA ALA A 736 5.94 -21.88 -0.96
C ALA A 736 4.62 -22.23 -1.68
N PRO A 737 3.73 -21.25 -1.88
CA PRO A 737 2.49 -21.46 -2.63
C PRO A 737 2.75 -21.82 -4.10
N ASP A 738 1.86 -22.62 -4.69
CA ASP A 738 1.94 -22.97 -6.11
C ASP A 738 1.39 -21.83 -7.00
N ARG A 739 1.57 -21.95 -8.33
CA ARG A 739 0.94 -21.07 -9.34
C ARG A 739 -0.50 -21.50 -9.66
N TYR A 740 -1.38 -21.53 -8.67
CA TYR A 740 -2.82 -21.81 -8.82
C TYR A 740 -3.62 -20.77 -8.05
N VAL A 741 -4.92 -20.67 -8.33
CA VAL A 741 -5.83 -20.01 -7.40
C VAL A 741 -6.40 -21.02 -6.41
N TYR A 742 -6.75 -20.53 -5.23
CA TYR A 742 -7.29 -21.34 -4.14
C TYR A 742 -8.67 -20.80 -3.77
N GLN A 743 -9.69 -21.64 -3.78
CA GLN A 743 -11.05 -21.28 -3.39
C GLN A 743 -11.20 -21.39 -1.88
N LEU A 744 -11.89 -20.44 -1.26
CA LEU A 744 -12.34 -20.60 0.12
C LEU A 744 -13.43 -21.68 0.16
N ALA A 745 -13.32 -22.70 1.01
CA ALA A 745 -14.27 -23.81 1.04
C ALA A 745 -15.73 -23.38 1.28
N SER A 746 -15.93 -22.31 2.06
CA SER A 746 -17.24 -21.79 2.46
C SER A 746 -17.79 -20.68 1.55
N SER A 747 -17.09 -20.29 0.47
CA SER A 747 -17.52 -19.18 -0.38
C SER A 747 -16.94 -19.22 -1.79
N ASN A 748 -17.47 -18.39 -2.69
CA ASN A 748 -16.92 -18.16 -4.04
C ASN A 748 -15.84 -17.07 -4.05
N VAL A 749 -15.06 -16.99 -2.97
CA VAL A 749 -13.92 -16.10 -2.84
C VAL A 749 -12.65 -16.88 -3.13
N TRP A 750 -11.76 -16.28 -3.89
CA TRP A 750 -10.54 -16.91 -4.38
C TRP A 750 -9.31 -16.15 -3.89
N LEU A 751 -8.25 -16.88 -3.56
CA LEU A 751 -6.95 -16.33 -3.21
C LEU A 751 -5.93 -16.72 -4.27
N PHE A 752 -5.28 -15.72 -4.86
CA PHE A 752 -4.10 -15.91 -5.71
C PHE A 752 -2.84 -15.57 -4.90
N PRO A 753 -2.14 -16.57 -4.33
CA PRO A 753 -0.97 -16.33 -3.50
C PRO A 753 0.24 -15.91 -4.33
N LYS A 754 1.18 -15.20 -3.71
CA LYS A 754 2.36 -14.60 -4.37
C LYS A 754 3.61 -14.76 -3.50
N SER A 755 4.71 -15.07 -4.17
CA SER A 755 6.07 -14.96 -3.64
C SER A 755 6.80 -13.87 -4.41
N SER A 756 7.48 -12.95 -3.73
CA SER A 756 8.18 -11.84 -4.38
C SER A 756 9.38 -12.32 -5.19
N ARG A 757 9.78 -11.56 -6.22
CA ARG A 757 11.05 -11.76 -6.94
C ARG A 757 12.24 -11.78 -6.00
N ILE A 758 12.24 -10.91 -4.99
CA ILE A 758 13.31 -10.88 -3.98
C ILE A 758 13.38 -12.22 -3.25
N TYR A 759 12.24 -12.77 -2.83
CA TYR A 759 12.19 -14.10 -2.20
C TYR A 759 12.74 -15.21 -3.10
N ARG A 760 12.44 -15.17 -4.40
CA ARG A 760 12.90 -16.19 -5.38
C ARG A 760 14.35 -16.02 -5.80
N ALA A 761 14.94 -14.84 -5.61
CA ALA A 761 16.33 -14.57 -5.95
C ALA A 761 17.30 -15.38 -5.06
N LYS A 762 18.52 -15.62 -5.55
CA LYS A 762 19.55 -16.34 -4.81
C LYS A 762 19.80 -15.65 -3.45
N GLY A 763 19.58 -16.39 -2.37
CA GLY A 763 19.72 -15.89 -0.99
C GLY A 763 18.47 -15.23 -0.41
N GLY A 764 17.47 -14.85 -1.22
CA GLY A 764 16.26 -14.16 -0.77
C GLY A 764 15.27 -15.02 0.02
N SER A 765 15.40 -16.35 -0.07
CA SER A 765 14.63 -17.30 0.73
C SER A 765 15.16 -17.48 2.16
N ILE A 766 16.09 -16.63 2.62
CA ILE A 766 16.66 -16.72 3.97
C ILE A 766 15.57 -16.66 5.05
N GLY A 767 14.57 -15.80 4.89
CA GLY A 767 13.43 -15.68 5.79
C GLY A 767 12.46 -16.87 5.78
N ALA A 768 12.60 -17.83 4.86
CA ALA A 768 11.91 -19.13 4.95
C ALA A 768 12.72 -20.14 5.77
N ARG A 769 14.05 -20.00 5.79
CA ARG A 769 14.93 -20.91 6.55
C ARG A 769 15.09 -20.48 8.00
N TYR A 770 15.11 -19.19 8.29
CA TYR A 770 15.33 -18.66 9.63
C TYR A 770 14.30 -17.56 9.95
N ALA A 771 14.04 -17.39 11.25
CA ALA A 771 13.49 -16.16 11.79
C ALA A 771 14.64 -15.20 12.18
N PRO A 772 14.41 -13.88 12.29
CA PRO A 772 15.48 -12.93 12.62
C PRO A 772 16.28 -13.28 13.88
N TRP A 773 15.62 -13.82 14.90
CA TRP A 773 16.22 -14.26 16.16
C TRP A 773 16.93 -15.61 16.11
N THR A 774 16.63 -16.45 15.10
CA THR A 774 17.21 -17.80 14.97
C THR A 774 18.30 -17.83 13.91
N LEU A 775 18.71 -16.68 13.38
CA LEU A 775 19.71 -16.58 12.33
C LEU A 775 21.11 -16.82 12.93
N PRO A 776 21.90 -17.76 12.39
CA PRO A 776 23.26 -18.01 12.85
C PRO A 776 24.18 -16.78 12.73
N ASP A 777 25.17 -16.68 13.63
CA ASP A 777 26.05 -15.52 13.74
C ASP A 777 26.80 -15.19 12.44
N ASN A 778 27.28 -16.21 11.72
CA ASN A 778 27.96 -16.04 10.44
C ASN A 778 27.05 -15.45 9.34
N LEU A 779 25.73 -15.48 9.51
CA LEU A 779 24.75 -14.96 8.58
C LEU A 779 24.10 -13.63 9.04
N ARG A 780 24.47 -13.09 10.21
CA ARG A 780 23.89 -11.85 10.77
C ARG A 780 23.90 -10.66 9.82
N HIS A 781 24.89 -10.56 8.94
CA HIS A 781 24.98 -9.51 7.93
C HIS A 781 23.78 -9.47 6.95
N LEU A 782 22.99 -10.54 6.86
CA LEU A 782 21.76 -10.63 6.05
C LEU A 782 20.53 -10.01 6.74
N LEU A 783 20.63 -9.65 8.03
CA LEU A 783 19.54 -8.97 8.75
C LEU A 783 19.26 -7.58 8.20
N LYS A 784 20.19 -6.98 7.45
CA LYS A 784 20.00 -5.67 6.80
C LYS A 784 19.06 -5.72 5.59
N ASP A 785 18.88 -6.90 5.00
CA ASP A 785 18.06 -7.11 3.82
C ASP A 785 16.59 -7.30 4.23
N ASP A 786 15.65 -6.91 3.37
CA ASP A 786 14.22 -7.08 3.64
C ASP A 786 13.81 -8.56 3.50
N TRP A 787 13.12 -9.09 4.51
CA TRP A 787 12.69 -10.48 4.57
C TRP A 787 11.21 -10.59 4.24
N HIS A 788 10.92 -11.03 3.02
CA HIS A 788 9.56 -11.11 2.50
C HIS A 788 8.83 -12.37 2.99
N ALA A 789 7.62 -12.19 3.50
CA ALA A 789 6.62 -13.25 3.62
C ALA A 789 5.84 -13.41 2.31
N TYR A 790 5.03 -14.47 2.21
CA TYR A 790 4.09 -14.59 1.10
C TYR A 790 2.96 -13.57 1.23
N THR A 791 2.43 -13.16 0.09
CA THR A 791 1.27 -12.25 0.01
C THR A 791 0.19 -12.89 -0.87
N GLY A 792 -0.97 -12.26 -0.99
CA GLY A 792 -2.03 -12.75 -1.86
C GLY A 792 -2.90 -11.63 -2.39
N THR A 793 -3.62 -11.94 -3.46
CA THR A 793 -4.72 -11.11 -3.96
C THR A 793 -5.99 -11.91 -3.81
N GLU A 794 -6.95 -11.36 -3.07
CA GLU A 794 -8.30 -11.90 -3.04
C GLU A 794 -9.04 -11.46 -4.31
N ILE A 795 -9.73 -12.41 -4.94
CA ILE A 795 -10.51 -12.23 -6.15
C ILE A 795 -11.93 -12.72 -5.86
N ALA A 796 -12.92 -11.88 -6.10
CA ALA A 796 -14.34 -12.23 -6.00
C ALA A 796 -15.09 -11.66 -7.21
N VAL A 797 -16.13 -12.36 -7.67
CA VAL A 797 -16.88 -11.99 -8.87
C VAL A 797 -18.31 -11.60 -8.47
N PRO A 798 -18.60 -10.31 -8.21
CA PRO A 798 -19.96 -9.87 -7.91
C PRO A 798 -20.90 -10.03 -9.11
N GLN A 799 -20.39 -9.97 -10.35
CA GLN A 799 -21.19 -10.16 -11.56
C GLN A 799 -20.38 -10.87 -12.63
N ALA A 800 -20.86 -12.02 -13.10
CA ALA A 800 -20.11 -12.88 -14.01
C ALA A 800 -20.43 -12.68 -15.50
N GLY A 801 -21.56 -12.06 -15.85
CA GLY A 801 -22.00 -11.92 -17.24
C GLY A 801 -22.17 -13.30 -17.90
N ILE A 802 -21.67 -13.46 -19.13
CA ILE A 802 -21.70 -14.72 -19.89
C ILE A 802 -20.61 -15.73 -19.48
N TRP A 803 -19.67 -15.33 -18.63
CA TRP A 803 -18.54 -16.18 -18.25
C TRP A 803 -18.80 -16.90 -16.93
N SER A 804 -18.10 -18.02 -16.73
CA SER A 804 -18.05 -18.62 -15.40
C SER A 804 -17.17 -17.79 -14.45
N GLU A 805 -17.52 -17.76 -13.15
CA GLU A 805 -16.70 -17.12 -12.12
C GLU A 805 -15.24 -17.64 -12.15
N ARG A 806 -15.06 -18.96 -12.32
CA ARG A 806 -13.74 -19.60 -12.41
C ARG A 806 -12.93 -19.05 -13.59
N ALA A 807 -13.54 -18.85 -14.76
CA ALA A 807 -12.85 -18.30 -15.92
C ALA A 807 -12.38 -16.85 -15.67
N LEU A 808 -13.22 -16.02 -15.05
CA LEU A 808 -12.90 -14.64 -14.68
C LEU A 808 -11.78 -14.57 -13.61
N VAL A 809 -11.81 -15.47 -12.63
CA VAL A 809 -10.77 -15.58 -11.60
C VAL A 809 -9.45 -16.01 -12.24
N LEU A 810 -9.45 -17.01 -13.12
CA LEU A 810 -8.24 -17.46 -13.81
C LEU A 810 -7.68 -16.36 -14.73
N LEU A 811 -8.53 -15.66 -15.49
CA LEU A 811 -8.15 -14.51 -16.29
C LEU A 811 -7.46 -13.45 -15.42
N THR A 812 -8.08 -13.10 -14.29
CA THR A 812 -7.56 -12.10 -13.35
C THR A 812 -6.22 -12.53 -12.75
N ALA A 813 -6.08 -13.80 -12.37
CA ALA A 813 -4.83 -14.36 -11.84
C ALA A 813 -3.71 -14.37 -12.90
N ARG A 814 -4.02 -14.74 -14.15
CA ARG A 814 -3.08 -14.62 -15.28
C ARG A 814 -2.66 -13.14 -15.45
N LEU A 815 -3.60 -12.20 -15.49
CA LEU A 815 -3.28 -10.77 -15.59
C LEU A 815 -2.52 -10.19 -14.39
N CYS A 816 -2.51 -10.87 -13.23
CA CYS A 816 -1.64 -10.54 -12.10
C CYS A 816 -0.24 -11.16 -12.21
N ASP A 817 -0.13 -12.31 -12.88
CA ASP A 817 1.14 -13.04 -13.06
C ASP A 817 1.96 -12.49 -14.24
N HIS A 818 1.33 -11.73 -15.12
CA HIS A 818 1.96 -11.02 -16.21
C HIS A 818 2.08 -9.53 -15.86
N THR A 819 3.29 -8.99 -15.65
CA THR A 819 3.49 -7.53 -15.65
C THR A 819 3.98 -7.06 -17.02
N ILE A 820 3.74 -5.80 -17.38
CA ILE A 820 4.22 -5.24 -18.66
C ILE A 820 5.74 -5.12 -18.68
N THR A 821 6.35 -4.61 -17.60
CA THR A 821 7.69 -4.00 -17.63
C THR A 821 8.73 -4.72 -16.79
N TRP A 822 8.40 -5.87 -16.19
CA TRP A 822 9.37 -6.72 -15.49
C TRP A 822 8.93 -8.18 -15.42
N ASP A 823 9.82 -9.08 -15.00
CA ASP A 823 9.52 -10.51 -14.85
C ASP A 823 9.20 -10.85 -13.39
N ASP A 824 7.97 -10.53 -12.95
CA ASP A 824 7.36 -10.96 -11.68
C ASP A 824 5.84 -10.69 -11.70
N ARG A 825 5.15 -10.83 -10.55
CA ARG A 825 3.71 -10.56 -10.39
C ARG A 825 3.43 -9.10 -10.04
N THR A 826 2.35 -8.54 -10.55
CA THR A 826 1.74 -7.31 -10.00
C THR A 826 0.83 -7.66 -8.82
N LEU A 827 0.54 -6.71 -7.92
CA LEU A 827 -0.47 -6.90 -6.88
C LEU A 827 -1.90 -6.87 -7.44
N ALA A 828 -2.16 -6.01 -8.42
CA ALA A 828 -3.43 -5.86 -9.12
C ALA A 828 -3.34 -6.43 -10.55
N PRO A 829 -4.43 -6.93 -11.15
CA PRO A 829 -4.42 -7.38 -12.54
C PRO A 829 -4.06 -6.23 -13.49
N MET A 830 -3.47 -6.56 -14.65
CA MET A 830 -2.87 -5.61 -15.58
C MET A 830 -3.66 -4.30 -15.82
N PRO A 831 -4.97 -4.32 -16.19
CA PRO A 831 -5.71 -3.09 -16.42
C PRO A 831 -5.73 -2.20 -15.17
N LEU A 832 -6.08 -2.78 -14.02
CA LEU A 832 -6.14 -2.07 -12.74
C LEU A 832 -4.76 -1.57 -12.30
N HIS A 833 -3.70 -2.36 -12.52
CA HIS A 833 -2.33 -1.93 -12.26
C HIS A 833 -1.96 -0.68 -13.06
N LEU A 834 -2.32 -0.62 -14.35
CA LEU A 834 -2.05 0.55 -15.19
C LEU A 834 -2.76 1.80 -14.68
N ALA A 835 -4.03 1.67 -14.27
CA ALA A 835 -4.81 2.78 -13.69
C ALA A 835 -4.17 3.30 -12.38
N ILE A 836 -3.73 2.38 -11.51
CA ILE A 836 -3.00 2.72 -10.27
C ILE A 836 -1.67 3.41 -10.60
N ARG A 837 -0.90 2.91 -11.58
CA ARG A 837 0.39 3.50 -11.96
C ARG A 837 0.25 4.90 -12.55
N ALA A 838 -0.81 5.19 -13.30
CA ALA A 838 -1.10 6.54 -13.80
C ALA A 838 -1.29 7.55 -12.65
N ASP A 839 -2.05 7.18 -11.61
CA ASP A 839 -2.23 7.97 -10.38
C ASP A 839 -0.91 8.13 -9.60
N LEU A 840 -0.21 7.03 -9.28
CA LEU A 840 1.05 7.04 -8.52
C LEU A 840 2.17 7.87 -9.16
N THR A 841 2.07 8.13 -10.48
CA THR A 841 3.07 8.89 -11.23
C THR A 841 2.64 10.33 -11.51
N HIS A 842 1.44 10.75 -11.10
CA HIS A 842 0.98 12.12 -11.27
C HIS A 842 1.90 13.11 -10.52
N PRO A 843 2.24 14.28 -11.10
CA PRO A 843 3.15 15.25 -10.46
C PRO A 843 2.70 15.76 -9.08
N ASP A 844 1.39 15.88 -8.86
CA ASP A 844 0.80 16.24 -7.55
C ASP A 844 0.51 15.03 -6.65
N TYR A 845 0.89 13.82 -7.03
CA TYR A 845 0.68 12.65 -6.18
C TYR A 845 1.39 12.85 -4.84
N ARG A 846 0.66 12.69 -3.74
CA ARG A 846 1.22 12.66 -2.39
C ARG A 846 0.78 11.38 -1.73
N THR A 847 1.73 10.68 -1.11
CA THR A 847 1.42 9.57 -0.21
C THR A 847 0.68 10.12 1.00
N ASP A 848 -0.46 9.54 1.34
CA ASP A 848 -1.09 9.82 2.63
C ASP A 848 -0.13 9.36 3.73
N ASP A 849 0.38 10.31 4.52
CA ASP A 849 1.27 10.06 5.66
C ASP A 849 0.61 9.12 6.70
N GLU A 850 -0.70 8.90 6.62
CA GLU A 850 -1.47 7.99 7.47
C GLU A 850 -1.32 6.51 7.07
N GLU A 851 -1.25 6.17 5.78
CA GLU A 851 -1.03 4.78 5.35
C GLU A 851 0.37 4.26 5.69
N ALA A 852 1.35 5.17 5.81
CA ALA A 852 2.69 4.84 6.28
C ALA A 852 2.77 4.62 7.80
N ASN A 853 1.74 5.01 8.57
CA ASN A 853 1.74 5.03 10.03
C ASN A 853 0.64 4.20 10.70
N ALA A 854 -0.25 3.56 9.93
CA ALA A 854 -1.17 2.54 10.42
C ALA A 854 -0.41 1.25 10.79
#